data_AF-A0A962RGR8-F1
#
_entry.id   AF-A0A962RGR8-F1
#
_cell.length_a   1.000
_cell.length_b   1.000
_cell.length_c   1.000
_cell.angle_alpha   90.00
_cell.angle_beta   90.00
_cell.angle_gamma   90.00
#
_symmetry.space_group_name_H-M   'P 1'
#
loop_
_entity.id
_entity.type
_entity.pdbx_description
1 polymer ?
#
loop_
_entity_poly.entity_id
_entity_poly.type
_entity_poly.pdbx_seq_one_letter_code
_entity_poly.pdbx_strand_id
1 'polypeptide(L)'
;MSWKPVLVAVMACTLIQVALADSTVLSRLSDDSVRQLRRDLAHQGSPVRAALHRKLNELRAASSDGAETGRERKVPMGARGAASQRAALRNLRASMAQELATLRAQVQAAAGSLQSAKVAELSASVGERFDRIDSALARLEQARAGDEAHQALASLADLLATLQAPAWVPPAGPSPTLMPRRPQQRSPGEDTPSQRLPRYVLDVLRDVERYVDTGGHRFIKVQMSGAPPPVADAAPSDCSASAADLADDGAEVQITPEILALAGQLQYSPARILQWMLKEVAFEPYWGSLKGAQGVLQTRAGNATDQSSLLIALLRASNVPARFVRGTVALADQQPVDDARGRAQRWLGTKNYSSSVAYLGTGVPAGAYSIQGAIQGISFDHVWVQACVPFAAYRGALADSGGYRWVPMDPSIKDHDYQAGIAVNVPLDASFYTPYLANRTDQLPPDYFADKVETAARAIRSDASIEDVPYRGTRRTVRYDVLPSTPPFAVIQFTDWPGTSAPESASVPDAHRHKFTVTVQNASGGALASSTVTFPQNVFSRMTVFYTPDVASRALWDSWGGSLSALPAGSVNVYPQIVIDGSVVASGSGTLGLGVDHKLVMKLSHGEHTGGQCIADSGILTDPKDADGTCLNKTVYSNVKAGGYLALGVNARQTSDTLLESRTQLLAANVRANPSAPTPASGAAYDATVGELLHLVLQTYLQEVDRADQRTAELRGFRSAGYFDIGLTGSNIETEYAFDLPLTVRPAGVYVDFKGGMYGFTKIDSAADFSANRTATLEAEQVDLAKLSIYSGSALEHHVWQQALRTDAVSTVRGLQYASETGTALVTLTSANIGNYASLMDSNMAAYQTAITAEVAAGATVTVPRAQIAYVDPVDPSKAWRGAHSSESG
;
A
#
# COMPACT_ATOMS: atom_id res chain seq x y z
N MET A 1 -29.44 -2.17 -48.37
CA MET A 1 -28.05 -1.90 -47.93
C MET A 1 -28.10 -1.36 -46.49
N SER A 2 -28.35 -2.24 -45.52
CA SER A 2 -27.39 -2.79 -44.54
C SER A 2 -26.72 -1.74 -43.61
N TRP A 3 -27.48 -1.30 -42.61
CA TRP A 3 -27.01 -0.61 -41.39
C TRP A 3 -26.52 -1.60 -40.32
N LYS A 4 -25.83 -2.67 -40.73
CA LYS A 4 -25.39 -3.75 -39.82
C LYS A 4 -23.92 -3.72 -39.34
N PRO A 5 -22.94 -3.01 -39.93
CA PRO A 5 -21.55 -3.12 -39.45
C PRO A 5 -21.21 -2.22 -38.25
N VAL A 6 -21.92 -1.11 -38.02
CA VAL A 6 -21.61 -0.16 -36.93
C VAL A 6 -22.12 -0.64 -35.56
N LEU A 7 -23.28 -1.31 -35.52
CA LEU A 7 -23.80 -1.88 -34.27
C LEU A 7 -22.97 -3.08 -33.78
N VAL A 8 -22.39 -3.86 -34.70
CA VAL A 8 -21.55 -5.02 -34.37
C VAL A 8 -20.18 -4.58 -33.82
N ALA A 9 -19.62 -3.45 -34.30
CA ALA A 9 -18.37 -2.89 -33.75
C ALA A 9 -18.56 -2.27 -32.35
N VAL A 10 -19.70 -1.61 -32.10
CA VAL A 10 -20.01 -1.04 -30.78
C VAL A 10 -20.38 -2.13 -29.77
N MET A 11 -21.13 -3.18 -30.16
CA MET A 11 -21.39 -4.35 -29.32
C MET A 11 -20.15 -5.21 -29.08
N ALA A 12 -19.25 -5.37 -30.07
CA ALA A 12 -17.98 -6.05 -29.87
C ALA A 12 -17.06 -5.26 -28.92
N CYS A 13 -17.03 -3.93 -28.99
CA CYS A 13 -16.30 -3.11 -28.01
C CYS A 13 -16.90 -3.20 -26.60
N THR A 14 -18.22 -3.31 -26.45
CA THR A 14 -18.85 -3.46 -25.11
C THR A 14 -18.71 -4.88 -24.56
N LEU A 15 -18.80 -5.93 -25.39
CA LEU A 15 -18.54 -7.32 -24.97
C LEU A 15 -17.07 -7.58 -24.66
N ILE A 16 -16.14 -6.94 -25.38
CA ILE A 16 -14.71 -6.95 -25.05
C ILE A 16 -14.45 -6.17 -23.76
N GLN A 17 -15.12 -5.03 -23.51
CA GLN A 17 -14.99 -4.30 -22.25
C GLN A 17 -15.55 -5.07 -21.04
N VAL A 18 -16.64 -5.82 -21.19
CA VAL A 18 -17.22 -6.63 -20.10
C VAL A 18 -16.35 -7.87 -19.81
N ALA A 19 -15.78 -8.51 -20.82
CA ALA A 19 -14.82 -9.61 -20.61
C ALA A 19 -13.43 -9.14 -20.11
N LEU A 20 -13.05 -7.87 -20.37
CA LEU A 20 -11.81 -7.27 -19.87
C LEU A 20 -11.93 -6.72 -18.44
N ALA A 21 -13.16 -6.45 -17.96
CA ALA A 21 -13.41 -5.83 -16.65
C ALA A 21 -13.01 -6.72 -15.47
N ASP A 22 -13.06 -8.04 -15.61
CA ASP A 22 -12.77 -9.00 -14.52
C ASP A 22 -11.32 -9.49 -14.49
N SER A 23 -10.46 -9.00 -15.39
CA SER A 23 -9.05 -9.38 -15.48
C SER A 23 -8.16 -8.23 -14.99
N THR A 24 -7.42 -8.44 -13.90
CA THR A 24 -6.47 -7.42 -13.39
C THR A 24 -5.40 -7.13 -14.44
N VAL A 25 -4.78 -5.94 -14.40
CA VAL A 25 -3.80 -5.56 -15.43
C VAL A 25 -2.58 -6.49 -15.44
N LEU A 26 -2.20 -7.06 -14.29
CA LEU A 26 -1.16 -8.09 -14.17
C LEU A 26 -1.50 -9.37 -14.96
N SER A 27 -2.78 -9.76 -15.01
CA SER A 27 -3.22 -10.93 -15.77
C SER A 27 -3.07 -10.75 -17.30
N ARG A 28 -2.91 -9.51 -17.77
CA ARG A 28 -2.79 -9.17 -19.20
C ARG A 28 -1.35 -9.15 -19.72
N LEU A 29 -0.35 -9.34 -18.86
CA LEU A 29 1.03 -9.56 -19.31
C LEU A 29 1.11 -10.79 -20.22
N SER A 30 1.82 -10.65 -21.34
CA SER A 30 1.99 -11.76 -22.29
C SER A 30 2.74 -12.93 -21.65
N ASP A 31 2.41 -14.16 -22.04
CA ASP A 31 3.10 -15.36 -21.53
C ASP A 31 4.61 -15.32 -21.77
N ASP A 32 5.06 -14.71 -22.87
CA ASP A 32 6.48 -14.48 -23.15
C ASP A 32 7.13 -13.57 -22.11
N SER A 33 6.50 -12.43 -21.81
CA SER A 33 6.97 -11.51 -20.78
C SER A 33 7.01 -12.19 -19.41
N VAL A 34 5.97 -12.94 -19.05
CA VAL A 34 5.92 -13.66 -17.77
C VAL A 34 7.00 -14.74 -17.70
N ARG A 35 7.20 -15.53 -18.76
CA ARG A 35 8.29 -16.53 -18.82
C ARG A 35 9.66 -15.89 -18.66
N GLN A 36 9.87 -14.71 -19.22
CA GLN A 36 11.12 -13.99 -19.07
C GLN A 36 11.31 -13.47 -17.65
N LEU A 37 10.33 -12.75 -17.08
CA LEU A 37 10.36 -12.27 -15.71
C LEU A 37 10.58 -13.42 -14.69
N ARG A 38 9.96 -14.58 -14.91
CA ARG A 38 10.22 -15.78 -14.10
C ARG A 38 11.67 -16.24 -14.17
N ARG A 39 12.29 -16.23 -15.36
CA ARG A 39 13.70 -16.60 -15.50
C ARG A 39 14.59 -15.61 -14.75
N ASP A 40 14.24 -14.33 -14.80
CA ASP A 40 14.96 -13.26 -14.13
C ASP A 40 14.91 -13.41 -12.59
N LEU A 41 13.80 -13.93 -12.08
CA LEU A 41 13.54 -14.16 -10.65
C LEU A 41 13.78 -15.61 -10.20
N ALA A 42 14.21 -16.50 -11.08
CA ALA A 42 14.27 -17.93 -10.79
C ALA A 42 15.37 -18.24 -9.75
N HIS A 43 14.99 -18.95 -8.70
CA HIS A 43 15.95 -19.53 -7.76
C HIS A 43 16.71 -20.69 -8.40
N GLN A 44 17.98 -20.50 -8.75
CA GLN A 44 18.88 -21.59 -9.15
C GLN A 44 19.86 -21.91 -8.01
N GLY A 45 19.42 -22.69 -7.03
CA GLY A 45 20.29 -23.12 -5.92
C GLY A 45 21.21 -24.30 -6.30
N SER A 46 22.31 -24.50 -5.56
CA SER A 46 23.21 -25.64 -5.81
C SER A 46 22.56 -26.98 -5.41
N PRO A 47 22.44 -27.96 -6.34
CA PRO A 47 21.97 -29.30 -6.01
C PRO A 47 22.86 -30.02 -4.99
N VAL A 48 24.17 -29.75 -5.00
CA VAL A 48 25.15 -30.34 -4.07
C VAL A 48 24.94 -29.79 -2.66
N ARG A 49 24.69 -28.49 -2.52
CA ARG A 49 24.39 -27.86 -1.22
C ARG A 49 23.05 -28.35 -0.67
N ALA A 50 22.03 -28.47 -1.53
CA ALA A 50 20.74 -29.04 -1.15
C ALA A 50 20.88 -30.50 -0.69
N ALA A 51 21.69 -31.30 -1.39
CA ALA A 51 21.99 -32.68 -1.00
C ALA A 51 22.76 -32.75 0.32
N LEU A 52 23.73 -31.85 0.55
CA LEU A 52 24.43 -31.73 1.83
C LEU A 52 23.46 -31.38 2.96
N HIS A 53 22.61 -30.38 2.78
CA HIS A 53 21.63 -29.98 3.80
C HIS A 53 20.70 -31.14 4.17
N ARG A 54 20.13 -31.83 3.17
CA ARG A 54 19.32 -33.05 3.41
C ARG A 54 20.12 -34.10 4.18
N LYS A 55 21.39 -34.30 3.81
CA LYS A 55 22.24 -35.29 4.47
C LYS A 55 22.48 -34.97 5.93
N LEU A 56 22.69 -33.70 6.27
CA LEU A 56 22.87 -33.28 7.66
C LEU A 56 21.58 -33.46 8.46
N ASN A 57 20.41 -33.21 7.86
CA ASN A 57 19.12 -33.45 8.50
C ASN A 57 18.90 -34.95 8.76
N GLU A 58 19.21 -35.83 7.79
CA GLU A 58 19.18 -37.29 7.97
C GLU A 58 20.10 -37.75 9.10
N LEU A 59 21.33 -37.22 9.16
CA LEU A 59 22.29 -37.56 10.20
C LEU A 59 21.80 -37.14 11.59
N ARG A 60 21.17 -35.96 11.69
CA ARG A 60 20.60 -35.48 12.95
C ARG A 60 19.43 -36.32 13.41
N ALA A 61 18.52 -36.68 12.51
CA ALA A 61 17.42 -37.58 12.82
C ALA A 61 17.96 -38.92 13.36
N ALA A 62 18.94 -39.50 12.66
CA ALA A 62 19.55 -40.76 13.05
C ALA A 62 20.42 -40.68 14.32
N SER A 63 20.87 -39.48 14.72
CA SER A 63 21.63 -39.28 15.97
C SER A 63 20.78 -38.90 17.18
N SER A 64 19.50 -38.55 16.99
CA SER A 64 18.61 -38.02 18.05
C SER A 64 17.49 -38.97 18.48
N ASP A 65 17.23 -40.07 17.75
CA ASP A 65 16.10 -40.99 17.95
C ASP A 65 16.27 -41.98 19.13
N GLY A 66 16.66 -41.46 20.30
CA GLY A 66 16.96 -42.23 21.51
C GLY A 66 16.05 -41.87 22.69
N ALA A 67 14.74 -41.77 22.48
CA ALA A 67 13.77 -41.58 23.55
C ALA A 67 12.69 -42.66 23.50
N GLU A 68 12.85 -43.74 24.27
CA GLU A 68 11.77 -44.24 25.11
C GLU A 68 12.22 -45.23 26.20
N THR A 69 11.36 -45.29 27.20
CA THR A 69 11.48 -45.82 28.55
C THR A 69 11.54 -47.35 28.64
N GLY A 70 12.47 -47.86 29.45
CA GLY A 70 12.38 -49.20 30.05
C GLY A 70 13.08 -50.34 29.30
N ARG A 71 14.23 -50.76 29.85
CA ARG A 71 15.03 -51.97 29.57
C ARG A 71 15.45 -52.20 28.10
N GLU A 72 16.75 -51.96 27.87
CA GLU A 72 17.55 -52.02 26.62
C GLU A 72 17.52 -50.77 25.74
N ARG A 73 18.51 -49.89 25.98
CA ARG A 73 18.86 -48.75 25.11
C ARG A 73 19.34 -49.27 23.75
N LYS A 74 18.47 -49.29 22.73
CA LYS A 74 18.87 -49.53 21.34
C LYS A 74 19.64 -48.32 20.82
N VAL A 75 20.82 -48.58 20.24
CA VAL A 75 21.63 -47.56 19.57
C VAL A 75 20.97 -47.24 18.21
N PRO A 76 20.47 -46.01 17.96
CA PRO A 76 19.73 -45.66 16.75
C PRO A 76 20.56 -45.74 15.46
N MET A 77 21.88 -45.57 15.54
CA MET A 77 22.81 -45.82 14.43
C MET A 77 24.03 -46.61 14.89
N GLY A 78 24.12 -47.89 14.49
CA GLY A 78 25.28 -48.75 14.76
C GLY A 78 26.41 -48.62 13.73
N ALA A 79 27.51 -49.35 13.92
CA ALA A 79 28.73 -49.24 13.12
C ALA A 79 28.54 -49.38 11.60
N ARG A 80 27.69 -50.30 11.12
CA ARG A 80 27.36 -50.43 9.69
C ARG A 80 26.64 -49.20 9.14
N GLY A 81 25.75 -48.62 9.96
CA GLY A 81 25.07 -47.37 9.64
C GLY A 81 26.09 -46.24 9.49
N ALA A 82 26.96 -46.07 10.48
CA ALA A 82 28.02 -45.06 10.46
C ALA A 82 28.94 -45.20 9.22
N ALA A 83 29.39 -46.42 8.88
CA ALA A 83 30.21 -46.67 7.69
C ALA A 83 29.50 -46.28 6.38
N SER A 84 28.20 -46.58 6.26
CA SER A 84 27.38 -46.16 5.11
C SER A 84 27.26 -44.63 5.02
N GLN A 85 27.07 -43.95 6.16
CA GLN A 85 27.00 -42.50 6.21
C GLN A 85 28.33 -41.84 5.78
N ARG A 86 29.46 -42.39 6.22
CA ARG A 86 30.81 -41.91 5.83
C ARG A 86 31.05 -42.04 4.32
N ALA A 87 30.62 -43.14 3.70
CA ALA A 87 30.72 -43.31 2.25
C ALA A 87 29.93 -42.22 1.50
N ALA A 88 28.69 -41.94 1.93
CA ALA A 88 27.87 -40.88 1.34
C ALA A 88 28.48 -39.48 1.54
N LEU A 89 29.02 -39.18 2.72
CA LEU A 89 29.68 -37.91 3.00
C LEU A 89 30.96 -37.70 2.18
N ARG A 90 31.73 -38.76 1.92
CA ARG A 90 32.92 -38.67 1.05
C ARG A 90 32.57 -38.25 -0.37
N ASN A 91 31.47 -38.79 -0.92
CA ASN A 91 30.98 -38.38 -2.24
C ASN A 91 30.53 -36.91 -2.25
N LEU A 92 29.74 -36.50 -1.24
CA LEU A 92 29.32 -35.09 -1.10
C LEU A 92 30.50 -34.14 -0.93
N ARG A 93 31.53 -34.53 -0.17
CA ARG A 93 32.77 -33.75 -0.02
C ARG A 93 33.46 -33.55 -1.36
N ALA A 94 33.59 -34.59 -2.17
CA ALA A 94 34.21 -34.49 -3.49
C ALA A 94 33.42 -33.56 -4.42
N SER A 95 32.09 -33.71 -4.47
CA SER A 95 31.20 -32.82 -5.24
C SER A 95 31.31 -31.36 -4.77
N MET A 96 31.32 -31.12 -3.46
CA MET A 96 31.46 -29.77 -2.89
C MET A 96 32.84 -29.16 -3.19
N ALA A 97 33.91 -29.94 -3.08
CA ALA A 97 35.26 -29.49 -3.41
C ALA A 97 35.38 -29.09 -4.89
N GLN A 98 34.75 -29.84 -5.80
CA GLN A 98 34.71 -29.50 -7.22
C GLN A 98 33.93 -28.21 -7.49
N GLU A 99 32.77 -28.05 -6.84
CA GLU A 99 31.96 -26.83 -6.94
C GLU A 99 32.76 -25.60 -6.47
N LEU A 100 33.42 -25.69 -5.31
CA LEU A 100 34.19 -24.60 -4.74
C LEU A 100 35.48 -24.29 -5.54
N ALA A 101 36.12 -25.31 -6.12
CA ALA A 101 37.26 -25.11 -7.03
C ALA A 101 36.82 -24.37 -8.31
N THR A 102 35.65 -24.71 -8.84
CA THR A 102 35.06 -24.02 -10.00
C THR A 102 34.76 -22.56 -9.66
N LEU A 103 34.10 -22.31 -8.52
CA LEU A 103 33.81 -20.95 -8.04
C LEU A 103 35.10 -20.14 -7.86
N ARG A 104 36.13 -20.72 -7.25
CA ARG A 104 37.42 -20.06 -7.06
C ARG A 104 38.07 -19.67 -8.39
N ALA A 105 38.05 -20.57 -9.37
CA ALA A 105 38.62 -20.30 -10.69
C ALA A 105 37.87 -19.16 -11.41
N GLN A 106 36.54 -19.16 -11.32
CA GLN A 106 35.71 -18.08 -11.89
C GLN A 106 35.97 -16.74 -11.19
N VAL A 107 36.05 -16.72 -9.86
CA VAL A 107 36.36 -15.51 -9.07
C VAL A 107 37.77 -15.01 -9.36
N GLN A 108 38.76 -15.90 -9.50
CA GLN A 108 40.11 -15.53 -9.89
C GLN A 108 40.13 -14.83 -11.26
N ALA A 109 39.36 -15.34 -12.22
CA ALA A 109 39.25 -14.75 -13.55
C ALA A 109 38.52 -13.39 -13.53
N ALA A 110 37.50 -13.23 -12.68
CA ALA A 110 36.67 -12.03 -12.63
C ALA A 110 37.26 -10.89 -11.77
N ALA A 111 37.85 -11.22 -10.62
CA ALA A 111 38.19 -10.25 -9.57
C ALA A 111 39.64 -10.34 -9.06
N GLY A 112 40.41 -11.34 -9.48
CA GLY A 112 41.83 -11.49 -9.13
C GLY A 112 42.09 -12.31 -7.87
N SER A 113 43.34 -12.25 -7.39
CA SER A 113 43.88 -13.17 -6.38
C SER A 113 43.36 -12.98 -4.96
N LEU A 114 43.01 -11.74 -4.57
CA LEU A 114 42.53 -11.45 -3.22
C LEU A 114 41.16 -12.09 -2.96
N GLN A 115 40.23 -11.93 -3.90
CA GLN A 115 38.87 -12.49 -3.81
C GLN A 115 38.91 -14.02 -3.96
N SER A 116 39.79 -14.56 -4.82
CA SER A 116 39.95 -16.01 -4.95
C SER A 116 40.57 -16.65 -3.70
N ALA A 117 41.40 -15.92 -2.96
CA ALA A 117 41.93 -16.37 -1.67
C ALA A 117 40.82 -16.52 -0.62
N LYS A 118 39.83 -15.61 -0.59
CA LYS A 118 38.64 -15.75 0.28
C LYS A 118 37.86 -17.03 -0.02
N VAL A 119 37.66 -17.36 -1.31
CA VAL A 119 36.99 -18.61 -1.69
C VAL A 119 37.83 -19.83 -1.27
N ALA A 120 39.16 -19.74 -1.33
CA ALA A 120 40.05 -20.80 -0.87
C ALA A 120 39.91 -21.08 0.63
N GLU A 121 39.82 -20.02 1.43
CA GLU A 121 39.62 -20.10 2.88
C GLU A 121 38.26 -20.71 3.24
N LEU A 122 37.19 -20.30 2.54
CA LEU A 122 35.88 -20.94 2.66
C LEU A 122 35.95 -22.42 2.28
N SER A 123 36.70 -22.78 1.23
CA SER A 123 36.89 -24.16 0.80
C SER A 123 37.59 -25.02 1.84
N ALA A 124 38.65 -24.48 2.45
CA ALA A 124 39.36 -25.16 3.54
C ALA A 124 38.45 -25.36 4.75
N SER A 125 37.67 -24.34 5.10
CA SER A 125 36.72 -24.38 6.22
C SER A 125 35.63 -25.43 6.00
N VAL A 126 35.03 -25.48 4.80
CA VAL A 126 34.06 -26.52 4.43
C VAL A 126 34.68 -27.92 4.52
N GLY A 127 35.92 -28.08 4.04
CA GLY A 127 36.67 -29.34 4.16
C GLY A 127 36.85 -29.79 5.61
N GLU A 128 37.20 -28.87 6.50
CA GLU A 128 37.34 -29.12 7.94
C GLU A 128 36.03 -29.58 8.61
N ARG A 129 34.88 -29.04 8.22
CA ARG A 129 33.57 -29.52 8.69
C ARG A 129 33.29 -30.96 8.27
N PHE A 130 33.60 -31.31 7.03
CA PHE A 130 33.51 -32.71 6.57
C PHE A 130 34.44 -33.62 7.37
N ASP A 131 35.68 -33.19 7.63
CA ASP A 131 36.66 -33.96 8.42
C ASP A 131 36.18 -34.21 9.85
N ARG A 132 35.55 -33.20 10.49
CA ARG A 132 34.99 -33.33 11.84
C ARG A 132 33.85 -34.33 11.89
N ILE A 133 32.93 -34.29 10.92
CA ILE A 133 31.81 -35.23 10.86
C ILE A 133 32.30 -36.65 10.54
N ASP A 134 33.22 -36.79 9.58
CA ASP A 134 33.80 -38.10 9.26
C ASP A 134 34.52 -38.70 10.47
N SER A 135 35.26 -37.89 11.22
CA SER A 135 35.92 -38.31 12.47
C SER A 135 34.92 -38.70 13.55
N ALA A 136 33.82 -37.97 13.70
CA ALA A 136 32.76 -38.32 14.65
C ALA A 136 32.07 -39.64 14.28
N LEU A 137 31.79 -39.86 12.99
CA LEU A 137 31.24 -41.12 12.50
C LEU A 137 32.25 -42.28 12.60
N ALA A 138 33.54 -42.02 12.40
CA ALA A 138 34.59 -43.02 12.58
C ALA A 138 34.67 -43.52 14.03
N ARG A 139 34.51 -42.61 15.01
CA ARG A 139 34.40 -42.99 16.42
C ARG A 139 33.18 -43.85 16.69
N LEU A 140 32.04 -43.53 16.06
CA LEU A 140 30.83 -44.35 16.18
C LEU A 140 30.98 -45.74 15.52
N GLU A 141 31.71 -45.81 14.40
CA GLU A 141 32.05 -47.08 13.75
C GLU A 141 32.95 -47.96 14.61
N GLN A 142 33.85 -47.35 15.40
CA GLN A 142 34.81 -48.04 16.28
C GLN A 142 34.27 -48.31 17.70
N ALA A 143 33.20 -47.62 18.10
CA ALA A 143 32.63 -47.74 19.44
C ALA A 143 32.10 -49.16 19.69
N ARG A 144 32.40 -49.72 20.87
CA ARG A 144 31.82 -51.00 21.28
C ARG A 144 30.37 -50.78 21.74
N ALA A 145 29.57 -51.85 21.72
CA ALA A 145 28.15 -51.77 22.08
C ALA A 145 27.93 -51.18 23.48
N GLY A 146 26.77 -50.56 23.72
CA GLY A 146 26.43 -49.96 25.01
C GLY A 146 26.81 -48.48 25.09
N ASP A 147 27.45 -48.06 26.18
CA ASP A 147 27.61 -46.64 26.53
C ASP A 147 28.57 -45.86 25.60
N GLU A 148 29.62 -46.51 25.07
CA GLU A 148 30.55 -45.88 24.13
C GLU A 148 29.85 -45.43 22.85
N ALA A 149 28.96 -46.28 22.30
CA ALA A 149 28.18 -45.94 21.12
C ALA A 149 27.19 -44.78 21.38
N HIS A 150 26.60 -44.72 22.58
CA HIS A 150 25.72 -43.62 22.99
C HIS A 150 26.48 -42.31 23.14
N GLN A 151 27.67 -42.32 23.74
CA GLN A 151 28.52 -41.13 23.87
C GLN A 151 28.99 -40.62 22.50
N ALA A 152 29.37 -41.53 21.60
CA ALA A 152 29.75 -41.19 20.23
C ALA A 152 28.59 -40.58 19.45
N LEU A 153 27.37 -41.10 19.61
CA LEU A 153 26.15 -40.52 19.02
C LEU A 153 25.81 -39.15 19.57
N ALA A 154 25.88 -38.96 20.89
CA ALA A 154 25.64 -37.66 21.53
C ALA A 154 26.66 -36.63 21.03
N SER A 155 27.94 -37.01 20.95
CA SER A 155 29.01 -36.14 20.42
C SER A 155 28.78 -35.77 18.94
N LEU A 156 28.26 -36.71 18.14
CA LEU A 156 27.87 -36.44 16.75
C LEU A 156 26.69 -35.47 16.69
N ALA A 157 25.67 -35.67 17.53
CA ALA A 157 24.50 -34.79 17.60
C ALA A 157 24.91 -33.35 17.99
N ASP A 158 25.74 -33.20 19.03
CA ASP A 158 26.28 -31.91 19.48
C ASP A 158 27.08 -31.24 18.36
N LEU A 159 27.96 -31.99 17.69
CA LEU A 159 28.70 -31.48 16.54
C LEU A 159 27.76 -31.00 15.44
N LEU A 160 26.78 -31.81 15.04
CA LEU A 160 25.81 -31.48 14.00
C LEU A 160 24.90 -30.31 14.38
N ALA A 161 24.74 -30.00 15.67
CA ALA A 161 24.07 -28.80 16.16
C ALA A 161 24.96 -27.56 15.99
N THR A 162 26.28 -27.67 16.21
CA THR A 162 27.22 -26.54 16.00
C THR A 162 27.48 -26.19 14.53
N LEU A 163 27.27 -27.15 13.62
CA LEU A 163 27.56 -26.99 12.18
C LEU A 163 26.32 -26.62 11.36
N GLN A 164 25.28 -26.07 11.99
CA GLN A 164 24.07 -25.67 11.28
C GLN A 164 24.21 -24.26 10.74
N ALA A 165 23.62 -24.03 9.57
CA ALA A 165 23.33 -22.68 9.13
C ALA A 165 22.54 -21.98 10.25
N PRO A 166 22.76 -20.67 10.47
CA PRO A 166 22.01 -19.92 11.46
C PRO A 166 20.51 -20.20 11.29
N ALA A 167 19.87 -20.71 12.35
CA ALA A 167 18.44 -20.92 12.31
C ALA A 167 17.76 -19.58 12.06
N TRP A 168 16.74 -19.55 11.21
CA TRP A 168 15.88 -18.38 11.13
C TRP A 168 15.21 -18.22 12.49
N VAL A 169 15.55 -17.13 13.19
CA VAL A 169 14.94 -16.77 14.46
C VAL A 169 13.74 -15.89 14.14
N PRO A 170 12.52 -16.28 14.55
CA PRO A 170 11.36 -15.41 14.40
C PRO A 170 11.68 -14.06 15.07
N PRO A 171 11.44 -12.92 14.39
CA PRO A 171 11.67 -11.62 15.00
C PRO A 171 10.91 -11.47 16.31
N ALA A 172 11.52 -10.79 17.29
CA ALA A 172 10.91 -10.55 18.59
C ALA A 172 9.73 -9.58 18.44
N GLY A 173 8.51 -10.14 18.38
CA GLY A 173 7.25 -9.42 18.28
C GLY A 173 6.98 -8.84 16.90
N PRO A 174 6.04 -9.37 16.09
CA PRO A 174 5.57 -8.68 14.90
C PRO A 174 4.98 -7.31 15.26
N SER A 175 5.39 -6.24 14.56
CA SER A 175 4.57 -5.01 14.62
C SER A 175 3.29 -5.27 13.81
N PRO A 176 2.09 -4.87 14.29
CA PRO A 176 0.86 -4.96 13.52
C PRO A 176 1.09 -4.37 12.12
N THR A 177 0.82 -5.15 11.09
CA THR A 177 0.88 -4.73 9.69
C THR A 177 -0.23 -3.74 9.35
N LEU A 178 -1.33 -3.75 10.13
CA LEU A 178 -2.48 -2.88 9.95
C LEU A 178 -2.86 -2.23 11.29
N MET A 179 -3.04 -0.91 11.30
CA MET A 179 -3.46 -0.15 12.48
C MET A 179 -4.76 0.65 12.21
N PRO A 180 -5.59 0.93 13.23
CA PRO A 180 -6.71 1.82 13.05
C PRO A 180 -6.20 3.22 12.69
N ARG A 181 -6.81 3.82 11.67
CA ARG A 181 -6.64 5.23 11.38
C ARG A 181 -7.27 6.03 12.49
N ARG A 182 -6.43 6.75 13.22
CA ARG A 182 -6.90 7.61 14.30
C ARG A 182 -7.57 8.83 13.69
N PRO A 183 -8.71 9.29 14.25
CA PRO A 183 -9.30 10.55 13.87
C PRO A 183 -8.30 11.69 14.04
N GLN A 184 -8.45 12.72 13.22
CA GLN A 184 -7.71 13.96 13.41
C GLN A 184 -8.02 14.52 14.81
N GLN A 185 -6.98 14.73 15.63
CA GLN A 185 -7.15 15.23 17.01
C GLN A 185 -7.48 16.72 17.07
N ARG A 186 -7.16 17.44 15.99
CA ARG A 186 -7.39 18.85 15.83
C ARG A 186 -8.89 19.13 15.60
N SER A 187 -9.46 20.06 16.37
CA SER A 187 -10.84 20.52 16.19
C SER A 187 -10.95 21.52 15.03
N PRO A 188 -12.13 21.63 14.38
CA PRO A 188 -12.38 22.68 13.40
C PRO A 188 -12.15 24.06 13.99
N GLY A 189 -11.43 24.91 13.27
CA GLY A 189 -11.24 26.31 13.63
C GLY A 189 -10.20 26.60 14.71
N GLU A 190 -9.34 25.63 15.03
CA GLU A 190 -8.14 25.87 15.85
C GLU A 190 -7.07 26.71 15.12
N ASP A 191 -7.17 26.88 13.80
CA ASP A 191 -6.30 27.79 13.05
C ASP A 191 -6.50 29.25 13.45
N THR A 192 -5.43 30.04 13.29
CA THR A 192 -5.45 31.49 13.42
C THR A 192 -6.53 32.11 12.52
N PRO A 193 -7.55 32.77 13.08
CA PRO A 193 -8.55 33.49 12.31
C PRO A 193 -7.89 34.61 11.51
N SER A 194 -8.22 34.71 10.22
CA SER A 194 -7.67 35.74 9.37
C SER A 194 -8.27 37.10 9.70
N GLN A 195 -7.42 38.12 9.76
CA GLN A 195 -7.84 39.52 9.86
C GLN A 195 -8.18 40.13 8.50
N ARG A 196 -8.01 39.37 7.40
CA ARG A 196 -8.33 39.79 6.03
C ARG A 196 -9.51 39.00 5.51
N LEU A 197 -10.38 39.67 4.77
CA LEU A 197 -11.47 39.02 4.05
C LEU A 197 -11.04 38.66 2.63
N PRO A 198 -11.52 37.52 2.09
CA PRO A 198 -11.35 37.23 0.68
C PRO A 198 -11.98 38.28 -0.23
N ARG A 199 -11.43 38.44 -1.43
CA ARG A 199 -11.85 39.40 -2.45
C ARG A 199 -13.31 39.22 -2.85
N TYR A 200 -13.77 37.98 -3.01
CA TYR A 200 -15.18 37.73 -3.33
C TYR A 200 -16.14 38.26 -2.26
N VAL A 201 -15.72 38.28 -0.98
CA VAL A 201 -16.53 38.84 0.12
C VAL A 201 -16.54 40.36 0.05
N LEU A 202 -15.37 40.97 -0.18
CA LEU A 202 -15.25 42.42 -0.32
C LEU A 202 -16.08 42.95 -1.51
N ASP A 203 -16.13 42.21 -2.62
CA ASP A 203 -16.95 42.55 -3.78
C ASP A 203 -18.46 42.50 -3.44
N VAL A 204 -18.91 41.51 -2.66
CA VAL A 204 -20.30 41.44 -2.18
C VAL A 204 -20.63 42.60 -1.23
N LEU A 205 -19.73 42.95 -0.30
CA LEU A 205 -19.95 44.06 0.64
C LEU A 205 -20.05 45.41 -0.07
N ARG A 206 -19.21 45.64 -1.09
CA ARG A 206 -19.30 46.83 -1.96
C ARG A 206 -20.64 46.95 -2.65
N ASP A 207 -21.21 45.84 -3.12
CA ASP A 207 -22.54 45.82 -3.72
C ASP A 207 -23.59 46.23 -2.68
N VAL A 208 -23.58 45.62 -1.48
CA VAL A 208 -24.55 45.95 -0.40
C VAL A 208 -24.48 47.42 -0.02
N GLU A 209 -23.28 48.00 0.13
CA GLU A 209 -23.12 49.44 0.40
C GLU A 209 -23.70 50.33 -0.72
N ARG A 210 -23.51 49.96 -2.00
CA ARG A 210 -24.12 50.68 -3.14
C ARG A 210 -25.64 50.56 -3.19
N TYR A 211 -26.19 49.42 -2.77
CA TYR A 211 -27.65 49.20 -2.74
C TYR A 211 -28.34 49.90 -1.56
N VAL A 212 -27.62 50.17 -0.46
CA VAL A 212 -28.16 50.95 0.67
C VAL A 212 -28.18 52.45 0.36
N ASP A 213 -27.31 52.94 -0.52
CA ASP A 213 -27.23 54.36 -0.91
C ASP A 213 -28.22 54.77 -2.03
N THR A 214 -28.87 53.80 -2.67
CA THR A 214 -29.90 54.04 -3.69
C THR A 214 -31.26 53.56 -3.20
N GLY A 215 -31.96 54.42 -2.45
CA GLY A 215 -33.30 54.17 -1.96
C GLY A 215 -34.26 53.70 -3.06
N GLY A 216 -34.64 52.43 -3.03
CA GLY A 216 -35.70 51.88 -3.87
C GLY A 216 -35.49 50.43 -4.29
N HIS A 217 -36.23 49.52 -3.66
CA HIS A 217 -36.38 48.14 -4.11
C HIS A 217 -36.86 48.09 -5.57
N ARG A 218 -36.09 47.49 -6.48
CA ARG A 218 -36.57 47.06 -7.80
C ARG A 218 -36.26 45.59 -8.00
N PHE A 219 -37.32 44.78 -8.14
CA PHE A 219 -37.21 43.41 -8.63
C PHE A 219 -36.92 43.45 -10.14
N ILE A 220 -35.78 42.91 -10.57
CA ILE A 220 -35.45 42.76 -11.99
C ILE A 220 -36.01 41.41 -12.47
N LYS A 221 -36.97 41.46 -13.40
CA LYS A 221 -37.39 40.30 -14.19
C LYS A 221 -36.27 39.95 -15.18
N VAL A 222 -35.75 38.72 -15.11
CA VAL A 222 -34.78 38.16 -16.06
C VAL A 222 -35.54 37.58 -17.26
N GLN A 223 -35.25 38.08 -18.46
CA GLN A 223 -35.64 37.44 -19.71
C GLN A 223 -34.38 36.82 -20.33
N MET A 224 -34.34 35.49 -20.42
CA MET A 224 -33.21 34.71 -20.96
C MET A 224 -33.19 34.77 -22.49
N SER A 225 -32.06 35.12 -23.08
CA SER A 225 -31.79 34.89 -24.51
C SER A 225 -30.29 34.81 -24.77
N GLY A 226 -29.75 33.60 -24.90
CA GLY A 226 -28.41 33.35 -25.44
C GLY A 226 -27.43 32.63 -24.51
N ALA A 227 -26.62 31.74 -25.08
CA ALA A 227 -25.48 31.12 -24.40
C ALA A 227 -24.45 32.19 -24.00
N PRO A 228 -23.79 32.08 -22.83
CA PRO A 228 -22.78 33.05 -22.42
C PRO A 228 -21.59 33.01 -23.41
N PRO A 229 -21.03 34.18 -23.79
CA PRO A 229 -19.90 34.23 -24.71
C PRO A 229 -18.65 33.61 -24.06
N PRO A 230 -17.75 32.99 -24.87
CA PRO A 230 -16.43 32.58 -24.39
C PRO A 230 -15.67 33.80 -23.85
N VAL A 231 -14.83 33.58 -22.83
CA VAL A 231 -13.92 34.60 -22.30
C VAL A 231 -12.95 34.97 -23.43
N ALA A 232 -12.94 36.24 -23.85
CA ALA A 232 -12.11 36.69 -24.96
C ALA A 232 -10.61 36.61 -24.62
N ASP A 233 -9.77 36.30 -25.61
CA ASP A 233 -8.32 36.08 -25.50
C ASP A 233 -7.50 37.25 -24.90
N ALA A 234 -8.11 38.42 -24.70
CA ALA A 234 -7.42 39.63 -24.23
C ALA A 234 -8.28 40.51 -23.30
N ALA A 235 -9.16 39.93 -22.48
CA ALA A 235 -9.88 40.74 -21.49
C ALA A 235 -8.96 41.07 -20.29
N PRO A 236 -8.63 42.35 -20.02
CA PRO A 236 -8.00 42.72 -18.77
C PRO A 236 -8.96 42.37 -17.63
N SER A 237 -8.57 41.44 -16.76
CA SER A 237 -9.33 41.14 -15.55
C SER A 237 -9.26 42.35 -14.62
N ASP A 238 -10.31 43.15 -14.59
CA ASP A 238 -10.54 44.28 -13.70
C ASP A 238 -10.65 43.90 -12.21
N CYS A 239 -10.52 42.61 -11.89
CA CYS A 239 -10.43 42.03 -10.55
C CYS A 239 -9.12 42.29 -9.79
N SER A 240 -8.16 43.05 -10.33
CA SER A 240 -6.80 43.19 -9.76
C SER A 240 -6.07 41.85 -9.55
N ALA A 241 -6.27 40.90 -10.48
CA ALA A 241 -5.54 39.64 -10.46
C ALA A 241 -4.04 39.84 -10.72
N SER A 242 -3.23 38.96 -10.14
CA SER A 242 -1.78 38.90 -10.33
C SER A 242 -1.42 37.82 -11.35
N ALA A 243 -0.19 37.87 -11.89
CA ALA A 243 0.29 36.83 -12.79
C ALA A 243 0.26 35.42 -12.17
N ALA A 244 0.48 35.32 -10.85
CA ALA A 244 0.41 34.05 -10.13
C ALA A 244 -1.00 33.41 -10.15
N ASP A 245 -2.05 34.22 -10.35
CA ASP A 245 -3.43 33.73 -10.41
C ASP A 245 -3.79 33.06 -11.74
N LEU A 246 -2.91 33.18 -12.73
CA LEU A 246 -2.99 32.54 -14.05
C LEU A 246 -1.87 31.51 -14.28
N ALA A 247 -0.84 31.50 -13.43
CA ALA A 247 0.33 30.68 -13.62
C ALA A 247 0.08 29.19 -13.32
N ASP A 248 0.82 28.34 -14.03
CA ASP A 248 1.13 26.98 -13.57
C ASP A 248 2.12 27.09 -12.39
N ASP A 249 1.83 26.42 -11.28
CA ASP A 249 2.68 26.48 -10.07
C ASP A 249 3.69 25.33 -9.97
N GLY A 250 3.73 24.44 -10.96
CA GLY A 250 4.61 23.27 -11.03
C GLY A 250 4.29 22.19 -9.99
N ALA A 251 3.22 22.34 -9.21
CA ALA A 251 2.87 21.48 -8.08
C ALA A 251 1.39 21.06 -8.14
N GLU A 252 0.52 21.75 -7.40
CA GLU A 252 -0.91 21.45 -7.34
C GLU A 252 -1.64 21.80 -8.63
N VAL A 253 -1.30 22.94 -9.24
CA VAL A 253 -1.99 23.54 -10.36
C VAL A 253 -1.09 23.48 -11.58
N GLN A 254 -1.11 22.32 -12.23
CA GLN A 254 -0.41 22.07 -13.49
C GLN A 254 -1.37 22.17 -14.68
N ILE A 255 -0.97 22.85 -15.75
CA ILE A 255 -1.76 23.00 -16.98
C ILE A 255 -1.22 21.99 -18.01
N THR A 256 -1.51 20.71 -17.75
CA THR A 256 -1.10 19.60 -18.62
C THR A 256 -1.89 19.58 -19.93
N PRO A 257 -1.41 18.88 -20.98
CA PRO A 257 -2.15 18.73 -22.23
C PRO A 257 -3.57 18.18 -22.05
N GLU A 258 -3.76 17.25 -21.11
CA GLU A 258 -5.07 16.66 -20.80
C GLU A 258 -6.01 17.69 -20.14
N ILE A 259 -5.49 18.55 -19.28
CA ILE A 259 -6.26 19.63 -18.64
C ILE A 259 -6.66 20.69 -19.68
N LEU A 260 -5.74 21.09 -20.57
CA LEU A 260 -6.04 21.98 -21.70
C LEU A 260 -7.11 21.40 -22.62
N ALA A 261 -6.99 20.11 -22.95
CA ALA A 261 -7.97 19.42 -23.79
C ALA A 261 -9.35 19.38 -23.13
N LEU A 262 -9.42 19.07 -21.83
CA LEU A 262 -10.69 19.07 -21.09
C LEU A 262 -11.28 20.48 -20.99
N ALA A 263 -10.48 21.51 -20.72
CA ALA A 263 -10.94 22.90 -20.72
C ALA A 263 -11.55 23.28 -22.07
N GLY A 264 -10.91 22.90 -23.18
CA GLY A 264 -11.43 23.08 -24.54
C GLY A 264 -12.75 22.33 -24.80
N GLN A 265 -12.87 21.07 -24.36
CA GLN A 265 -14.13 20.30 -24.45
C GLN A 265 -15.27 20.97 -23.68
N LEU A 266 -14.95 21.61 -22.54
CA LEU A 266 -15.88 22.36 -21.71
C LEU A 266 -16.08 23.80 -22.21
N GLN A 267 -15.55 24.13 -23.39
CA GLN A 267 -15.65 25.44 -24.05
C GLN A 267 -15.11 26.59 -23.20
N TYR A 268 -14.10 26.32 -22.37
CA TYR A 268 -13.47 27.31 -21.48
C TYR A 268 -14.48 28.03 -20.57
N SER A 269 -15.63 27.41 -20.29
CA SER A 269 -16.73 28.02 -19.53
C SER A 269 -16.62 27.65 -18.05
N PRO A 270 -16.40 28.61 -17.14
CA PRO A 270 -16.38 28.36 -15.70
C PRO A 270 -17.61 27.61 -15.17
N ALA A 271 -18.80 27.92 -15.69
CA ALA A 271 -20.04 27.25 -15.29
C ALA A 271 -20.05 25.76 -15.68
N ARG A 272 -19.62 25.45 -16.92
CA ARG A 272 -19.51 24.06 -17.40
C ARG A 272 -18.41 23.29 -16.70
N ILE A 273 -17.29 23.95 -16.39
CA ILE A 273 -16.19 23.38 -15.61
C ILE A 273 -16.69 22.99 -14.22
N LEU A 274 -17.33 23.90 -13.48
CA LEU A 274 -17.88 23.59 -12.15
C LEU A 274 -18.94 22.48 -12.22
N GLN A 275 -19.84 22.53 -13.21
CA GLN A 275 -20.85 21.49 -13.40
C GLN A 275 -20.22 20.13 -13.69
N TRP A 276 -19.20 20.07 -14.54
CA TRP A 276 -18.47 18.83 -14.84
C TRP A 276 -17.78 18.28 -13.59
N MET A 277 -17.10 19.14 -12.81
CA MET A 277 -16.47 18.74 -11.55
C MET A 277 -17.48 18.11 -10.58
N LEU A 278 -18.64 18.74 -10.39
CA LEU A 278 -19.68 18.23 -9.49
C LEU A 278 -20.30 16.91 -9.96
N LYS A 279 -20.30 16.67 -11.27
CA LYS A 279 -20.86 15.46 -11.87
C LYS A 279 -19.88 14.30 -11.92
N GLU A 280 -18.63 14.56 -12.30
CA GLU A 280 -17.67 13.52 -12.64
C GLU A 280 -16.69 13.22 -11.50
N VAL A 281 -16.38 14.18 -10.62
CA VAL A 281 -15.31 14.04 -9.61
C VAL A 281 -15.87 13.69 -8.23
N ALA A 282 -15.46 12.56 -7.66
CA ALA A 282 -15.90 12.08 -6.35
C ALA A 282 -15.14 12.77 -5.21
N PHE A 283 -15.77 12.84 -4.02
CA PHE A 283 -15.14 13.39 -2.82
C PHE A 283 -14.48 12.29 -1.99
N GLU A 284 -13.35 12.63 -1.40
CA GLU A 284 -12.51 11.74 -0.60
C GLU A 284 -12.03 12.44 0.69
N PRO A 285 -12.22 11.87 1.90
CA PRO A 285 -11.95 12.57 3.15
C PRO A 285 -10.49 12.43 3.62
N TYR A 286 -9.62 13.29 3.10
CA TYR A 286 -8.28 13.55 3.65
C TYR A 286 -7.98 15.05 3.72
N TRP A 287 -7.00 15.45 4.53
CA TRP A 287 -6.61 16.86 4.72
C TRP A 287 -5.24 17.12 4.13
N GLY A 288 -5.06 18.26 3.45
CA GLY A 288 -3.83 18.59 2.74
C GLY A 288 -3.88 18.33 1.24
N SER A 289 -2.83 18.75 0.54
CA SER A 289 -2.55 18.50 -0.87
C SER A 289 -1.84 17.16 -1.03
N LEU A 290 -2.42 16.22 -1.78
CA LEU A 290 -1.90 14.86 -1.95
C LEU A 290 -1.83 14.44 -3.42
N LYS A 291 -2.89 14.67 -4.20
CA LYS A 291 -3.01 14.25 -5.60
C LYS A 291 -2.76 15.38 -6.61
N GLY A 292 -3.07 16.62 -6.23
CA GLY A 292 -3.06 17.77 -7.14
C GLY A 292 -4.06 17.66 -8.29
N ALA A 293 -4.03 18.62 -9.23
CA ALA A 293 -4.94 18.67 -10.36
C ALA A 293 -4.88 17.40 -11.23
N GLN A 294 -3.66 16.97 -11.58
CA GLN A 294 -3.45 15.81 -12.44
C GLN A 294 -3.99 14.52 -11.80
N GLY A 295 -3.75 14.32 -10.51
CA GLY A 295 -4.19 13.09 -9.86
C GLY A 295 -5.70 13.01 -9.69
N VAL A 296 -6.37 14.14 -9.45
CA VAL A 296 -7.84 14.18 -9.46
C VAL A 296 -8.40 13.94 -10.85
N LEU A 297 -7.75 14.46 -11.90
CA LEU A 297 -8.20 14.22 -13.27
C LEU A 297 -8.14 12.72 -13.63
N GLN A 298 -7.05 12.05 -13.25
CA GLN A 298 -6.83 10.63 -13.54
C GLN A 298 -7.75 9.71 -12.73
N THR A 299 -7.87 9.95 -11.43
CA THR A 299 -8.64 9.08 -10.51
C THR A 299 -10.12 9.42 -10.48
N ARG A 300 -10.50 10.60 -11.00
CA ARG A 300 -11.84 11.18 -10.86
C ARG A 300 -12.28 11.33 -9.40
N ALA A 301 -11.35 11.48 -8.47
CA ALA A 301 -11.65 11.60 -7.04
C ALA A 301 -10.56 12.34 -6.27
N GLY A 302 -10.94 13.09 -5.23
CA GLY A 302 -10.00 13.76 -4.32
C GLY A 302 -10.69 14.54 -3.21
N ASN A 303 -9.90 15.10 -2.29
CA ASN A 303 -10.43 15.96 -1.23
C ASN A 303 -10.76 17.39 -1.73
N ALA A 304 -11.11 18.27 -0.80
CA ALA A 304 -11.43 19.67 -1.12
C ALA A 304 -10.26 20.44 -1.74
N THR A 305 -9.05 20.25 -1.22
CA THR A 305 -7.82 20.89 -1.71
C THR A 305 -7.50 20.43 -3.13
N ASP A 306 -7.41 19.12 -3.37
CA ASP A 306 -7.03 18.57 -4.66
C ASP A 306 -8.12 18.79 -5.73
N GLN A 307 -9.40 18.75 -5.37
CA GLN A 307 -10.47 19.14 -6.30
C GLN A 307 -10.42 20.64 -6.63
N SER A 308 -10.06 21.50 -5.65
CA SER A 308 -9.82 22.92 -5.88
C SER A 308 -8.63 23.13 -6.82
N SER A 309 -7.57 22.32 -6.70
CA SER A 309 -6.42 22.34 -7.59
C SER A 309 -6.82 22.04 -9.05
N LEU A 310 -7.63 21.01 -9.30
CA LEU A 310 -8.13 20.71 -10.65
C LEU A 310 -9.05 21.81 -11.18
N LEU A 311 -9.94 22.34 -10.33
CA LEU A 311 -10.82 23.45 -10.71
C LEU A 311 -10.00 24.69 -11.11
N ILE A 312 -9.02 25.08 -10.32
CA ILE A 312 -8.12 26.20 -10.62
C ILE A 312 -7.32 25.92 -11.89
N ALA A 313 -6.80 24.71 -12.10
CA ALA A 313 -6.05 24.37 -13.31
C ALA A 313 -6.91 24.51 -14.58
N LEU A 314 -8.16 24.02 -14.55
CA LEU A 314 -9.11 24.17 -15.66
C LEU A 314 -9.50 25.65 -15.91
N LEU A 315 -9.66 26.44 -14.85
CA LEU A 315 -9.94 27.88 -14.95
C LEU A 315 -8.74 28.65 -15.52
N ARG A 316 -7.53 28.41 -15.02
CA ARG A 316 -6.30 29.05 -15.53
C ARG A 316 -6.00 28.64 -16.98
N ALA A 317 -6.23 27.37 -17.33
CA ALA A 317 -6.21 26.88 -18.72
C ALA A 317 -7.25 27.59 -19.62
N SER A 318 -8.29 28.17 -19.02
CA SER A 318 -9.33 28.98 -19.66
C SER A 318 -9.06 30.49 -19.56
N ASN A 319 -7.84 30.89 -19.18
CA ASN A 319 -7.44 32.27 -18.94
C ASN A 319 -8.30 33.01 -17.89
N VAL A 320 -8.80 32.27 -16.89
CA VAL A 320 -9.58 32.79 -15.77
C VAL A 320 -8.71 32.81 -14.52
N PRO A 321 -8.39 33.99 -13.95
CA PRO A 321 -7.62 34.06 -12.71
C PRO A 321 -8.36 33.39 -11.56
N ALA A 322 -7.68 32.52 -10.82
CA ALA A 322 -8.29 31.75 -9.73
C ALA A 322 -7.31 31.54 -8.56
N ARG A 323 -7.85 31.50 -7.33
CA ARG A 323 -7.11 31.35 -6.06
C ARG A 323 -7.79 30.34 -5.15
N PHE A 324 -6.99 29.69 -4.31
CA PHE A 324 -7.48 28.94 -3.16
C PHE A 324 -7.94 29.90 -2.08
N VAL A 325 -8.99 29.51 -1.36
CA VAL A 325 -9.46 30.16 -0.13
C VAL A 325 -9.64 29.07 0.93
N ARG A 326 -9.29 29.37 2.18
CA ARG A 326 -9.48 28.44 3.31
C ARG A 326 -10.23 29.07 4.48
N GLY A 327 -10.84 28.22 5.28
CA GLY A 327 -11.54 28.60 6.49
C GLY A 327 -12.27 27.44 7.13
N THR A 328 -12.91 27.71 8.26
CA THR A 328 -13.80 26.75 8.92
C THR A 328 -15.23 27.04 8.49
N VAL A 329 -15.96 25.99 8.11
CA VAL A 329 -17.29 26.09 7.53
C VAL A 329 -18.30 25.23 8.30
N ALA A 330 -19.58 25.55 8.15
CA ALA A 330 -20.69 24.77 8.67
C ALA A 330 -21.61 24.30 7.53
N LEU A 331 -21.89 23.00 7.54
CA LEU A 331 -22.97 22.41 6.76
C LEU A 331 -24.15 22.15 7.69
N ALA A 332 -24.94 23.20 7.89
CA ALA A 332 -26.09 23.22 8.79
C ALA A 332 -27.42 22.99 8.05
N ASP A 333 -28.33 22.31 8.72
CA ASP A 333 -29.75 22.24 8.41
C ASP A 333 -30.49 23.37 9.17
N GLN A 334 -31.53 23.95 8.55
CA GLN A 334 -32.31 25.03 9.19
C GLN A 334 -33.03 24.57 10.46
N GLN A 335 -33.32 23.28 10.55
CA GLN A 335 -33.82 22.56 11.72
C GLN A 335 -33.00 21.27 11.82
N PRO A 336 -32.77 20.70 13.02
CA PRO A 336 -32.06 19.43 13.14
C PRO A 336 -32.71 18.34 12.27
N VAL A 337 -31.97 17.82 11.28
CA VAL A 337 -32.35 16.66 10.46
C VAL A 337 -31.27 15.60 10.60
N ASP A 338 -31.23 14.97 11.78
CA ASP A 338 -30.25 13.94 12.11
C ASP A 338 -30.65 12.55 11.58
N ASP A 339 -30.93 12.50 10.28
CA ASP A 339 -31.24 11.27 9.55
C ASP A 339 -30.64 11.33 8.13
N ALA A 340 -30.92 10.33 7.29
CA ALA A 340 -30.44 10.24 5.91
C ALA A 340 -30.78 11.47 5.03
N ARG A 341 -31.74 12.30 5.43
CA ARG A 341 -32.16 13.52 4.73
C ARG A 341 -31.38 14.74 5.16
N GLY A 342 -30.53 14.70 6.18
CA GLY A 342 -29.70 15.84 6.56
C GLY A 342 -28.69 16.20 5.47
N ARG A 343 -28.24 17.46 5.43
CA ARG A 343 -27.32 17.92 4.37
C ARG A 343 -25.97 17.21 4.41
N ALA A 344 -25.40 16.99 5.60
CA ALA A 344 -24.13 16.27 5.76
C ALA A 344 -24.24 14.81 5.32
N GLN A 345 -25.37 14.18 5.64
CA GLN A 345 -25.68 12.79 5.36
C GLN A 345 -25.86 12.57 3.85
N ARG A 346 -26.55 13.48 3.15
CA ARG A 346 -26.66 13.44 1.69
C ARG A 346 -25.32 13.66 0.97
N TRP A 347 -24.41 14.40 1.59
CA TRP A 347 -23.08 14.61 1.03
C TRP A 347 -22.16 13.39 1.24
N LEU A 348 -22.05 12.92 2.47
CA LEU A 348 -21.06 11.93 2.90
C LEU A 348 -21.57 10.49 2.84
N GLY A 349 -22.86 10.30 2.59
CA GLY A 349 -23.49 8.98 2.50
C GLY A 349 -23.57 8.24 3.81
N THR A 350 -23.84 9.00 4.86
CA THR A 350 -24.11 8.54 6.23
C THR A 350 -25.60 8.70 6.53
N LYS A 351 -26.03 8.34 7.74
CA LYS A 351 -27.42 8.41 8.21
C LYS A 351 -27.58 9.26 9.46
N ASN A 352 -26.51 9.77 10.06
CA ASN A 352 -26.57 10.71 11.19
C ASN A 352 -25.32 11.62 11.23
N TYR A 353 -25.36 12.67 12.05
CA TYR A 353 -24.29 13.67 12.20
C TYR A 353 -23.06 13.03 12.83
N SER A 354 -23.24 12.09 13.75
CA SER A 354 -22.15 11.35 14.37
C SER A 354 -21.29 10.63 13.33
N SER A 355 -21.89 9.83 12.46
CA SER A 355 -21.21 9.15 11.36
C SER A 355 -20.62 10.13 10.35
N SER A 356 -21.29 11.25 10.09
CA SER A 356 -20.78 12.31 9.21
C SER A 356 -19.47 12.90 9.75
N VAL A 357 -19.43 13.24 11.04
CA VAL A 357 -18.23 13.75 11.70
C VAL A 357 -17.15 12.67 11.78
N ALA A 358 -17.50 11.42 12.10
CA ALA A 358 -16.52 10.32 12.17
C ALA A 358 -15.87 10.05 10.81
N TYR A 359 -16.66 10.00 9.73
CA TYR A 359 -16.16 9.70 8.39
C TYR A 359 -15.28 10.84 7.85
N LEU A 360 -15.74 12.09 7.98
CA LEU A 360 -14.96 13.26 7.58
C LEU A 360 -13.70 13.42 8.46
N GLY A 361 -13.86 13.17 9.77
CA GLY A 361 -12.83 13.21 10.80
C GLY A 361 -11.72 12.18 10.68
N THR A 362 -11.86 11.19 9.78
CA THR A 362 -10.75 10.28 9.43
C THR A 362 -9.55 11.04 8.87
N GLY A 363 -9.77 12.20 8.24
CA GLY A 363 -8.68 13.03 7.71
C GLY A 363 -8.85 14.53 7.90
N VAL A 364 -10.07 15.05 7.84
CA VAL A 364 -10.35 16.50 7.92
C VAL A 364 -10.73 16.88 9.35
N PRO A 365 -10.19 17.96 9.95
CA PRO A 365 -10.68 18.49 11.21
C PRO A 365 -12.20 18.71 11.14
N ALA A 366 -12.99 17.94 11.90
CA ALA A 366 -14.45 17.90 11.82
C ALA A 366 -15.10 17.79 13.20
N GLY A 367 -16.28 18.38 13.37
CA GLY A 367 -17.00 18.43 14.64
C GLY A 367 -18.50 18.64 14.45
N ALA A 368 -19.26 18.52 15.55
CA ALA A 368 -20.67 18.87 15.57
C ALA A 368 -20.85 20.39 15.50
N TYR A 369 -21.83 20.84 14.71
CA TYR A 369 -22.23 22.24 14.69
C TYR A 369 -23.54 22.43 15.43
N SER A 370 -23.51 23.22 16.51
CA SER A 370 -24.64 23.42 17.40
C SER A 370 -25.10 24.87 17.43
N ILE A 371 -26.42 25.07 17.39
CA ILE A 371 -27.07 26.37 17.59
C ILE A 371 -27.99 26.22 18.81
N GLN A 372 -27.82 27.11 19.80
CA GLN A 372 -28.61 27.11 21.04
C GLN A 372 -28.64 25.74 21.77
N GLY A 373 -27.53 24.99 21.71
CA GLY A 373 -27.39 23.70 22.38
C GLY A 373 -27.93 22.50 21.59
N ALA A 374 -28.59 22.69 20.45
CA ALA A 374 -29.01 21.61 19.56
C ALA A 374 -28.03 21.44 18.39
N ILE A 375 -27.62 20.19 18.12
CA ILE A 375 -26.81 19.87 16.94
C ILE A 375 -27.69 20.05 15.70
N GLN A 376 -27.26 20.90 14.78
CA GLN A 376 -27.97 21.24 13.54
C GLN A 376 -27.13 20.93 12.30
N GLY A 377 -25.96 20.32 12.46
CA GLY A 377 -25.09 20.04 11.34
C GLY A 377 -23.69 19.62 11.79
N ILE A 378 -22.75 19.79 10.86
CA ILE A 378 -21.33 19.57 11.09
C ILE A 378 -20.54 20.84 10.78
N SER A 379 -19.43 21.02 11.49
CA SER A 379 -18.39 22.01 11.18
C SER A 379 -17.09 21.32 10.80
N PHE A 380 -16.32 21.92 9.90
CA PHE A 380 -15.05 21.35 9.45
C PHE A 380 -14.15 22.42 8.82
N ASP A 381 -12.84 22.17 8.84
CA ASP A 381 -11.88 22.98 8.10
C ASP A 381 -11.94 22.64 6.61
N HIS A 382 -11.84 23.66 5.75
CA HIS A 382 -12.18 23.51 4.35
C HIS A 382 -11.38 24.42 3.42
N VAL A 383 -11.19 23.96 2.19
CA VAL A 383 -10.53 24.70 1.10
C VAL A 383 -11.46 24.74 -0.11
N TRP A 384 -11.65 25.93 -0.68
CA TRP A 384 -12.45 26.13 -1.90
C TRP A 384 -11.77 27.15 -2.82
N VAL A 385 -12.43 27.52 -3.91
CA VAL A 385 -11.88 28.39 -4.95
C VAL A 385 -12.59 29.74 -4.98
N GLN A 386 -11.87 30.79 -5.32
CA GLN A 386 -12.48 31.98 -5.90
C GLN A 386 -11.90 32.23 -7.29
N ALA A 387 -12.73 32.70 -8.21
CA ALA A 387 -12.33 32.96 -9.59
C ALA A 387 -12.85 34.31 -10.06
N CYS A 388 -12.03 35.02 -10.84
CA CYS A 388 -12.37 36.29 -11.45
C CYS A 388 -13.13 36.05 -12.76
N VAL A 389 -14.46 36.24 -12.76
CA VAL A 389 -15.34 35.93 -13.89
C VAL A 389 -16.18 37.13 -14.32
N PRO A 390 -16.60 37.23 -15.60
CA PRO A 390 -17.45 38.32 -16.11
C PRO A 390 -18.90 38.19 -15.60
N PHE A 391 -19.13 38.55 -14.34
CA PHE A 391 -20.35 38.18 -13.58
C PHE A 391 -21.66 38.78 -14.11
N ALA A 392 -21.66 40.05 -14.54
CA ALA A 392 -22.86 40.69 -15.09
C ALA A 392 -23.33 40.02 -16.39
N ALA A 393 -22.38 39.58 -17.24
CA ALA A 393 -22.67 38.91 -18.51
C ALA A 393 -23.36 37.55 -18.31
N TYR A 394 -23.02 36.81 -17.25
CA TYR A 394 -23.69 35.54 -16.92
C TYR A 394 -25.13 35.71 -16.43
N ARG A 395 -25.53 36.91 -15.98
CA ARG A 395 -26.84 37.15 -15.32
C ARG A 395 -27.79 38.01 -16.15
N GLY A 396 -27.48 38.28 -17.42
CA GLY A 396 -28.38 38.97 -18.35
C GLY A 396 -28.65 40.43 -17.99
N ALA A 397 -27.84 41.05 -17.13
CA ALA A 397 -27.97 42.45 -16.78
C ALA A 397 -27.30 43.32 -17.85
N LEU A 398 -28.09 43.84 -18.79
CA LEU A 398 -27.64 44.79 -19.83
C LEU A 398 -27.26 46.18 -19.27
N ALA A 399 -27.51 46.44 -17.98
CA ALA A 399 -27.43 47.79 -17.40
C ALA A 399 -26.23 48.03 -16.47
N ASP A 400 -25.46 47.01 -16.10
CA ASP A 400 -24.21 47.21 -15.36
C ASP A 400 -23.03 46.95 -16.27
N SER A 401 -22.29 48.01 -16.58
CA SER A 401 -20.90 47.97 -17.06
C SER A 401 -19.92 47.39 -16.01
N GLY A 402 -20.42 46.69 -14.99
CA GLY A 402 -19.67 46.00 -13.96
C GLY A 402 -19.15 44.67 -14.48
N GLY A 403 -18.08 44.74 -15.26
CA GLY A 403 -16.76 44.25 -14.84
C GLY A 403 -16.62 42.83 -14.26
N TYR A 404 -15.49 42.19 -14.48
CA TYR A 404 -15.17 40.93 -13.82
C TYR A 404 -15.17 41.11 -12.30
N ARG A 405 -15.55 40.05 -11.57
CA ARG A 405 -15.47 40.03 -10.10
C ARG A 405 -15.05 38.67 -9.59
N TRP A 406 -14.56 38.63 -8.35
CA TRP A 406 -14.26 37.37 -7.68
C TRP A 406 -15.53 36.68 -7.22
N VAL A 407 -15.69 35.41 -7.59
CA VAL A 407 -16.86 34.58 -7.26
C VAL A 407 -16.38 33.30 -6.58
N PRO A 408 -16.99 32.89 -5.45
CA PRO A 408 -16.62 31.64 -4.79
C PRO A 408 -17.16 30.42 -5.56
N MET A 409 -16.39 29.36 -5.61
CA MET A 409 -16.75 28.09 -6.23
C MET A 409 -16.24 26.94 -5.36
N ASP A 410 -17.08 25.92 -5.18
CA ASP A 410 -16.72 24.71 -4.45
C ASP A 410 -17.08 23.48 -5.29
N PRO A 411 -16.09 22.67 -5.71
CA PRO A 411 -16.35 21.46 -6.47
C PRO A 411 -16.59 20.22 -5.57
N SER A 412 -16.41 20.31 -4.26
CA SER A 412 -16.25 19.16 -3.36
C SER A 412 -17.56 18.69 -2.71
N ILE A 413 -18.45 19.62 -2.32
CA ILE A 413 -19.71 19.33 -1.64
C ILE A 413 -20.81 19.01 -2.65
N LYS A 414 -21.35 17.79 -2.57
CA LYS A 414 -22.27 17.23 -3.58
C LYS A 414 -23.40 16.46 -2.91
N ASP A 415 -24.64 16.82 -3.18
CA ASP A 415 -25.78 16.05 -2.72
C ASP A 415 -25.95 14.75 -3.52
N HIS A 416 -26.36 13.69 -2.85
CA HIS A 416 -26.73 12.42 -3.48
C HIS A 416 -28.17 12.04 -3.12
N ASP A 417 -28.78 11.24 -4.01
CA ASP A 417 -29.99 10.48 -3.74
C ASP A 417 -29.61 9.06 -3.37
N TYR A 418 -29.96 8.63 -2.16
CA TYR A 418 -29.62 7.30 -1.66
C TYR A 418 -30.77 6.32 -1.78
N GLN A 419 -30.44 5.11 -2.24
CA GLN A 419 -31.29 3.94 -2.02
C GLN A 419 -31.03 3.37 -0.62
N ALA A 420 -32.07 2.90 0.06
CA ALA A 420 -31.94 2.37 1.42
C ALA A 420 -31.09 1.10 1.51
N GLY A 421 -31.11 0.27 0.47
CA GLY A 421 -30.49 -1.05 0.43
C GLY A 421 -31.27 -2.13 1.19
N ILE A 422 -30.77 -3.36 1.17
CA ILE A 422 -31.27 -4.48 1.97
C ILE A 422 -30.37 -4.63 3.21
N ALA A 423 -30.96 -4.53 4.40
CA ALA A 423 -30.21 -4.71 5.64
C ALA A 423 -29.87 -6.19 5.85
N VAL A 424 -28.58 -6.54 5.74
CA VAL A 424 -28.06 -7.89 5.94
C VAL A 424 -26.97 -7.86 7.00
N ASN A 425 -26.92 -8.88 7.85
CA ASN A 425 -25.83 -9.05 8.83
C ASN A 425 -25.25 -10.47 8.74
N VAL A 426 -24.10 -10.59 8.08
CA VAL A 426 -23.31 -11.84 8.03
C VAL A 426 -22.29 -11.81 9.17
N PRO A 427 -22.35 -12.71 10.16
CA PRO A 427 -21.36 -12.77 11.23
C PRO A 427 -19.93 -12.98 10.69
N LEU A 428 -18.95 -12.23 11.20
CA LEU A 428 -17.52 -12.40 10.88
C LEU A 428 -16.80 -13.07 12.05
N ASP A 429 -17.27 -14.26 12.41
CA ASP A 429 -16.77 -15.06 13.52
C ASP A 429 -16.21 -16.41 13.03
N ALA A 430 -16.07 -17.39 13.93
CA ALA A 430 -15.57 -18.71 13.58
C ALA A 430 -16.42 -19.41 12.50
N SER A 431 -17.72 -19.14 12.39
CA SER A 431 -18.59 -19.69 11.35
C SER A 431 -18.27 -19.18 9.95
N PHE A 432 -17.63 -18.00 9.85
CA PHE A 432 -17.13 -17.44 8.60
C PHE A 432 -15.71 -17.93 8.29
N TYR A 433 -14.78 -17.78 9.26
CA TYR A 433 -13.36 -18.03 9.01
C TYR A 433 -12.99 -19.52 8.96
N THR A 434 -13.61 -20.38 9.76
CA THR A 434 -13.30 -21.83 9.77
C THR A 434 -13.52 -22.48 8.39
N PRO A 435 -14.68 -22.32 7.73
CA PRO A 435 -14.85 -22.89 6.39
C PRO A 435 -13.96 -22.22 5.34
N TYR A 436 -13.69 -20.92 5.45
CA TYR A 436 -12.80 -20.20 4.53
C TYR A 436 -11.34 -20.67 4.61
N LEU A 437 -10.87 -21.04 5.81
CA LEU A 437 -9.51 -21.54 6.06
C LEU A 437 -9.37 -23.05 5.88
N ALA A 438 -10.43 -23.77 5.48
CA ALA A 438 -10.42 -25.23 5.43
C ALA A 438 -9.59 -25.80 4.27
N ASN A 439 -9.57 -25.11 3.13
CA ASN A 439 -8.82 -25.51 1.93
C ASN A 439 -8.25 -24.27 1.25
N ARG A 440 -7.16 -24.42 0.47
CA ARG A 440 -6.71 -23.33 -0.39
C ARG A 440 -7.79 -22.97 -1.40
N THR A 441 -7.97 -21.66 -1.60
CA THR A 441 -8.88 -21.10 -2.59
C THR A 441 -8.26 -19.85 -3.19
N ASP A 442 -8.57 -19.57 -4.45
CA ASP A 442 -8.21 -18.32 -5.11
C ASP A 442 -9.33 -17.27 -4.98
N GLN A 443 -10.46 -17.63 -4.36
CA GLN A 443 -11.53 -16.68 -3.99
C GLN A 443 -11.05 -15.81 -2.83
N LEU A 444 -11.04 -14.49 -3.03
CA LEU A 444 -10.59 -13.55 -2.01
C LEU A 444 -11.63 -13.41 -0.88
N PRO A 445 -11.22 -13.02 0.34
CA PRO A 445 -12.15 -12.82 1.45
C PRO A 445 -13.31 -11.83 1.19
N PRO A 446 -13.12 -10.71 0.45
CA PRO A 446 -14.22 -9.83 0.06
C PRO A 446 -15.28 -10.52 -0.81
N ASP A 447 -14.84 -11.37 -1.74
CA ASP A 447 -15.72 -12.10 -2.65
C ASP A 447 -16.48 -13.19 -1.89
N TYR A 448 -15.77 -13.94 -1.05
CA TYR A 448 -16.39 -14.93 -0.16
C TYR A 448 -17.41 -14.27 0.79
N PHE A 449 -17.11 -13.07 1.30
CA PHE A 449 -18.06 -12.28 2.08
C PHE A 449 -19.26 -11.83 1.25
N ALA A 450 -19.05 -11.35 0.03
CA ALA A 450 -20.11 -10.94 -0.88
C ALA A 450 -21.08 -12.09 -1.17
N ASP A 451 -20.60 -13.31 -1.44
CA ASP A 451 -21.44 -14.49 -1.67
C ASP A 451 -22.35 -14.79 -0.46
N LYS A 452 -21.81 -14.69 0.75
CA LYS A 452 -22.60 -14.89 1.98
C LYS A 452 -23.63 -13.79 2.17
N VAL A 453 -23.26 -12.55 1.86
CA VAL A 453 -24.17 -11.40 1.93
C VAL A 453 -25.30 -11.53 0.92
N GLU A 454 -25.01 -11.92 -0.32
CA GLU A 454 -26.03 -12.14 -1.35
C GLU A 454 -26.97 -13.30 -0.95
N THR A 455 -26.43 -14.39 -0.45
CA THR A 455 -27.23 -15.52 0.06
C THR A 455 -28.20 -15.07 1.15
N ALA A 456 -27.71 -14.26 2.10
CA ALA A 456 -28.54 -13.73 3.18
C ALA A 456 -29.55 -12.67 2.67
N ALA A 457 -29.21 -11.88 1.66
CA ALA A 457 -30.13 -10.96 1.00
C ALA A 457 -31.28 -11.71 0.31
N ARG A 458 -30.97 -12.81 -0.40
CA ARG A 458 -31.97 -13.67 -1.08
C ARG A 458 -32.94 -14.35 -0.11
N ALA A 459 -32.53 -14.55 1.14
CA ALA A 459 -33.42 -15.04 2.20
C ALA A 459 -34.46 -13.99 2.65
N ILE A 460 -34.15 -12.69 2.51
CA ILE A 460 -35.08 -11.58 2.80
C ILE A 460 -35.95 -11.30 1.58
N ARG A 461 -35.35 -11.28 0.39
CA ARG A 461 -36.01 -10.99 -0.88
C ARG A 461 -35.42 -11.88 -1.97
N SER A 462 -36.20 -12.84 -2.48
CA SER A 462 -35.69 -13.94 -3.33
C SER A 462 -35.02 -13.51 -4.64
N ASP A 463 -35.40 -12.35 -5.21
CA ASP A 463 -34.83 -11.76 -6.42
C ASP A 463 -33.72 -10.74 -6.12
N ALA A 464 -33.28 -10.61 -4.87
CA ALA A 464 -32.17 -9.74 -4.51
C ALA A 464 -30.85 -10.19 -5.18
N SER A 465 -30.12 -9.21 -5.66
CA SER A 465 -28.72 -9.31 -6.08
C SER A 465 -27.81 -8.65 -5.05
N ILE A 466 -26.51 -8.89 -5.15
CA ILE A 466 -25.52 -8.23 -4.29
C ILE A 466 -25.54 -6.69 -4.42
N GLU A 467 -25.97 -6.16 -5.56
CA GLU A 467 -26.02 -4.71 -5.82
C GLU A 467 -27.19 -4.01 -5.11
N ASP A 468 -28.18 -4.78 -4.64
CA ASP A 468 -29.32 -4.29 -3.88
C ASP A 468 -29.03 -4.09 -2.39
N VAL A 469 -27.96 -4.70 -1.88
CA VAL A 469 -27.61 -4.67 -0.45
C VAL A 469 -27.14 -3.29 0.00
N PRO A 470 -26.18 -2.62 -0.68
CA PRO A 470 -25.56 -1.44 -0.11
C PRO A 470 -26.44 -0.19 -0.14
N TYR A 471 -26.18 0.68 0.84
CA TYR A 471 -26.68 2.06 0.88
C TYR A 471 -25.91 2.94 -0.12
N ARG A 472 -26.33 2.88 -1.39
CA ARG A 472 -25.68 3.58 -2.51
C ARG A 472 -26.34 4.91 -2.81
N GLY A 473 -25.50 5.91 -3.07
CA GLY A 473 -25.92 7.25 -3.45
C GLY A 473 -25.61 7.52 -4.93
N THR A 474 -26.59 8.02 -5.66
CA THR A 474 -26.34 8.60 -6.99
C THR A 474 -26.19 10.12 -6.86
N ARG A 475 -25.12 10.69 -7.40
CA ARG A 475 -24.88 12.14 -7.39
C ARG A 475 -26.05 12.88 -8.03
N ARG A 476 -26.60 13.87 -7.34
CA ARG A 476 -27.60 14.76 -7.92
C ARG A 476 -26.96 15.63 -8.99
N THR A 477 -27.52 15.58 -10.20
CA THR A 477 -27.05 16.44 -11.28
C THR A 477 -27.52 17.87 -11.04
N VAL A 478 -26.58 18.76 -10.76
CA VAL A 478 -26.83 20.21 -10.70
C VAL A 478 -26.56 20.80 -12.08
N ARG A 479 -27.50 21.58 -12.62
CA ARG A 479 -27.29 22.38 -13.84
C ARG A 479 -27.00 23.82 -13.43
N TYR A 480 -25.85 24.34 -13.87
CA TYR A 480 -25.53 25.75 -13.68
C TYR A 480 -25.61 26.47 -15.01
N ASP A 481 -26.73 27.15 -15.24
CA ASP A 481 -26.81 28.18 -16.28
C ASP A 481 -26.05 29.45 -15.84
N VAL A 482 -25.95 29.65 -14.53
CA VAL A 482 -25.29 30.79 -13.88
C VAL A 482 -24.51 30.31 -12.66
N LEU A 483 -23.31 30.84 -12.45
CA LEU A 483 -22.48 30.55 -11.28
C LEU A 483 -23.15 31.02 -9.97
N PRO A 484 -23.10 30.23 -8.87
CA PRO A 484 -23.54 30.66 -7.55
C PRO A 484 -22.82 31.93 -7.09
N SER A 485 -23.52 32.83 -6.41
CA SER A 485 -22.94 34.04 -5.82
C SER A 485 -22.41 33.82 -4.40
N THR A 486 -22.67 32.66 -3.81
CA THR A 486 -22.28 32.26 -2.45
C THR A 486 -21.87 30.79 -2.44
N PRO A 487 -20.98 30.36 -1.53
CA PRO A 487 -20.64 28.95 -1.38
C PRO A 487 -21.83 28.12 -0.87
N PRO A 488 -21.80 26.78 -1.01
CA PRO A 488 -22.87 25.89 -0.55
C PRO A 488 -22.86 25.66 0.98
N PHE A 489 -22.18 26.48 1.76
CA PHE A 489 -22.04 26.35 3.21
C PHE A 489 -21.99 27.73 3.87
N ALA A 490 -22.19 27.76 5.19
CA ALA A 490 -21.91 28.95 5.97
C ALA A 490 -20.41 28.98 6.32
N VAL A 491 -19.74 30.09 6.08
CA VAL A 491 -18.38 30.29 6.58
C VAL A 491 -18.47 30.73 8.04
N ILE A 492 -17.89 29.94 8.95
CA ILE A 492 -17.79 30.32 10.38
C ILE A 492 -16.67 31.36 10.53
N GLN A 493 -15.51 31.07 9.95
CA GLN A 493 -14.35 31.97 9.96
C GLN A 493 -13.43 31.70 8.78
N PHE A 494 -12.79 32.75 8.27
CA PHE A 494 -11.64 32.61 7.39
C PHE A 494 -10.39 32.39 8.24
N THR A 495 -9.46 31.59 7.75
CA THR A 495 -8.22 31.24 8.48
C THR A 495 -7.02 31.58 7.62
N ASP A 496 -5.93 32.04 8.22
CA ASP A 496 -4.71 32.30 7.45
C ASP A 496 -4.09 31.00 6.94
N TRP A 497 -3.54 31.02 5.73
CA TRP A 497 -2.66 29.95 5.25
C TRP A 497 -1.39 29.90 6.11
N PRO A 498 -0.81 28.71 6.41
CA PRO A 498 0.30 28.61 7.35
C PRO A 498 1.51 29.35 6.80
N GLY A 499 2.15 30.16 7.65
CA GLY A 499 3.25 31.03 7.25
C GLY A 499 2.82 32.28 6.45
N THR A 500 1.52 32.58 6.37
CA THR A 500 0.99 33.76 5.68
C THR A 500 0.11 34.60 6.62
N SER A 501 -0.44 35.70 6.08
CA SER A 501 -1.41 36.58 6.75
C SER A 501 -2.66 36.81 5.88
N ALA A 502 -3.02 35.81 5.08
CA ALA A 502 -4.17 35.88 4.20
C ALA A 502 -4.90 34.53 4.13
N PRO A 503 -6.24 34.55 3.95
CA PRO A 503 -7.01 33.32 3.76
C PRO A 503 -7.01 32.87 2.30
N GLU A 504 -6.37 33.64 1.41
CA GLU A 504 -6.28 33.40 -0.02
C GLU A 504 -4.85 33.06 -0.41
N SER A 505 -4.68 32.16 -1.37
CA SER A 505 -3.37 31.91 -1.97
C SER A 505 -3.48 31.51 -3.43
N ALA A 506 -2.51 31.94 -4.24
CA ALA A 506 -2.39 31.51 -5.64
C ALA A 506 -1.82 30.08 -5.77
N SER A 507 -1.07 29.61 -4.76
CA SER A 507 -0.48 28.27 -4.68
C SER A 507 -0.60 27.72 -3.27
N VAL A 508 -0.63 26.40 -3.11
CA VAL A 508 -0.75 25.79 -1.77
C VAL A 508 0.57 25.94 -0.99
N PRO A 509 0.55 26.43 0.28
CA PRO A 509 1.74 26.48 1.13
C PRO A 509 2.27 25.09 1.51
N ASP A 510 3.59 24.99 1.72
CA ASP A 510 4.31 23.73 1.97
C ASP A 510 3.81 22.96 3.21
N ALA A 511 3.36 23.64 4.27
CA ALA A 511 2.83 22.98 5.47
C ALA A 511 1.53 22.19 5.21
N HIS A 512 0.78 22.55 4.15
CA HIS A 512 -0.44 21.87 3.72
C HIS A 512 -0.14 20.74 2.72
N ARG A 513 1.13 20.39 2.48
CA ARG A 513 1.55 19.30 1.60
C ARG A 513 1.99 18.08 2.41
N HIS A 514 1.79 16.91 1.82
CA HIS A 514 2.30 15.66 2.39
C HIS A 514 3.76 15.45 2.00
N LYS A 515 4.53 14.89 2.93
CA LYS A 515 5.95 14.56 2.72
C LYS A 515 6.20 13.10 3.03
N PHE A 516 6.82 12.40 2.09
CA PHE A 516 7.23 11.01 2.26
C PHE A 516 8.76 10.94 2.38
N THR A 517 9.23 10.54 3.54
CA THR A 517 10.66 10.40 3.86
C THR A 517 11.05 8.93 3.91
N VAL A 518 12.11 8.59 3.18
CA VAL A 518 12.74 7.27 3.21
C VAL A 518 14.15 7.42 3.75
N THR A 519 14.49 6.61 4.75
CA THR A 519 15.82 6.59 5.35
C THR A 519 16.31 5.15 5.44
N VAL A 520 17.44 4.88 4.78
CA VAL A 520 18.20 3.64 4.93
C VAL A 520 19.19 3.83 6.05
N GLN A 521 19.13 2.98 7.08
CA GLN A 521 20.05 3.00 8.21
C GLN A 521 20.80 1.67 8.30
N ASN A 522 22.02 1.69 8.83
CA ASN A 522 22.72 0.47 9.23
C ASN A 522 22.01 -0.19 10.44
N ALA A 523 22.47 -1.39 10.84
CA ALA A 523 21.86 -2.12 11.95
C ALA A 523 21.90 -1.35 13.30
N SER A 524 22.89 -0.49 13.53
CA SER A 524 23.00 0.33 14.74
C SER A 524 22.17 1.62 14.70
N GLY A 525 21.44 1.90 13.62
CA GLY A 525 20.60 3.08 13.45
C GLY A 525 21.30 4.30 12.82
N GLY A 526 22.57 4.17 12.41
CA GLY A 526 23.28 5.21 11.67
C GLY A 526 22.73 5.36 10.24
N ALA A 527 22.30 6.57 9.88
CA ALA A 527 21.78 6.86 8.55
C ALA A 527 22.84 6.70 7.45
N LEU A 528 22.49 5.95 6.40
CA LEU A 528 23.32 5.73 5.22
C LEU A 528 22.85 6.59 4.05
N ALA A 529 21.54 6.59 3.76
CA ALA A 529 20.93 7.42 2.73
C ALA A 529 19.56 7.90 3.22
N SER A 530 19.17 9.13 2.88
CA SER A 530 17.84 9.65 3.18
C SER A 530 17.35 10.55 2.05
N SER A 531 16.07 10.48 1.74
CA SER A 531 15.41 11.35 0.78
C SER A 531 14.00 11.67 1.24
N THR A 532 13.53 12.87 0.95
CA THR A 532 12.14 13.29 1.20
C THR A 532 11.55 13.78 -0.11
N VAL A 533 10.41 13.22 -0.48
CA VAL A 533 9.59 13.68 -1.61
C VAL A 533 8.37 14.41 -1.11
N THR A 534 7.89 15.36 -1.90
CA THR A 534 6.70 16.15 -1.60
C THR A 534 5.60 15.80 -2.58
N PHE A 535 4.40 15.61 -2.05
CA PHE A 535 3.20 15.42 -2.85
C PHE A 535 2.51 16.77 -3.09
N PRO A 536 1.95 16.97 -4.30
CA PRO A 536 1.60 15.94 -5.29
C PRO A 536 2.66 15.62 -6.36
N GLN A 537 3.79 16.34 -6.41
CA GLN A 537 4.75 16.27 -7.54
C GLN A 537 5.25 14.86 -7.87
N ASN A 538 5.41 14.01 -6.85
CA ASN A 538 5.95 12.65 -7.00
C ASN A 538 4.91 11.55 -6.72
N VAL A 539 3.62 11.87 -6.65
CA VAL A 539 2.58 10.89 -6.25
C VAL A 539 2.48 9.70 -7.23
N PHE A 540 2.82 9.92 -8.50
CA PHE A 540 2.82 8.92 -9.57
C PHE A 540 4.20 8.31 -9.89
N SER A 541 5.24 8.79 -9.23
CA SER A 541 6.61 8.37 -9.50
C SER A 541 6.90 6.99 -8.91
N ARG A 542 7.73 6.22 -9.61
CA ARG A 542 8.30 4.99 -9.06
C ARG A 542 9.47 5.35 -8.15
N MET A 543 9.37 5.04 -6.86
CA MET A 543 10.47 5.18 -5.91
C MET A 543 11.08 3.80 -5.60
N THR A 544 12.39 3.66 -5.75
CA THR A 544 13.10 2.41 -5.48
C THR A 544 14.31 2.61 -4.57
N VAL A 545 14.69 1.53 -3.90
CA VAL A 545 15.97 1.40 -3.20
C VAL A 545 16.70 0.21 -3.79
N PHE A 546 17.90 0.45 -4.29
CA PHE A 546 18.81 -0.60 -4.75
C PHE A 546 20.24 -0.27 -4.32
N TYR A 547 21.20 -1.11 -4.69
CA TYR A 547 22.56 -1.02 -4.19
C TYR A 547 23.59 -1.03 -5.32
N THR A 548 24.63 -0.24 -5.15
CA THR A 548 25.78 -0.17 -6.06
C THR A 548 27.04 -0.60 -5.31
N PRO A 549 27.95 -1.37 -5.93
CA PRO A 549 29.17 -1.83 -5.29
C PRO A 549 30.13 -0.67 -5.02
N ASP A 550 30.97 -0.83 -3.99
CA ASP A 550 32.17 0.00 -3.85
C ASP A 550 33.20 -0.30 -4.96
N VAL A 551 34.22 0.55 -5.06
CA VAL A 551 35.25 0.44 -6.10
C VAL A 551 35.99 -0.90 -6.04
N ALA A 552 36.27 -1.40 -4.83
CA ALA A 552 36.99 -2.66 -4.63
C ALA A 552 36.16 -3.89 -5.02
N SER A 553 34.83 -3.79 -4.94
CA SER A 553 33.90 -4.87 -5.25
C SER A 553 33.42 -4.86 -6.71
N ARG A 554 33.67 -3.77 -7.45
CA ARG A 554 33.09 -3.53 -8.79
C ARG A 554 33.33 -4.68 -9.78
N ALA A 555 34.56 -5.15 -9.91
CA ALA A 555 34.89 -6.22 -10.87
C ALA A 555 34.15 -7.53 -10.56
N LEU A 556 34.04 -7.88 -9.27
CA LEU A 556 33.30 -9.06 -8.84
C LEU A 556 31.79 -8.87 -9.04
N TRP A 557 31.25 -7.71 -8.69
CA TRP A 557 29.85 -7.36 -8.91
C TRP A 557 29.45 -7.44 -10.39
N ASP A 558 30.26 -6.89 -11.29
CA ASP A 558 29.98 -6.91 -12.73
C ASP A 558 30.00 -8.32 -13.33
N SER A 559 30.69 -9.27 -12.68
CA SER A 559 30.65 -10.68 -13.08
C SER A 559 29.35 -11.40 -12.67
N TRP A 560 28.57 -10.81 -11.76
CA TRP A 560 27.26 -11.29 -11.32
C TRP A 560 26.24 -11.06 -12.44
N GLY A 561 25.98 -12.08 -13.26
CA GLY A 561 25.20 -11.93 -14.49
C GLY A 561 26.01 -11.88 -15.79
N GLY A 562 27.29 -12.21 -15.75
CA GLY A 562 28.15 -12.34 -16.94
C GLY A 562 29.10 -13.54 -16.92
N SER A 563 29.51 -14.03 -15.74
CA SER A 563 30.31 -15.26 -15.58
C SER A 563 29.97 -16.06 -14.32
N LEU A 564 29.32 -15.42 -13.34
CA LEU A 564 28.90 -16.01 -12.07
C LEU A 564 27.38 -15.93 -11.91
N SER A 565 26.77 -17.02 -11.43
CA SER A 565 25.36 -17.06 -11.02
C SER A 565 25.13 -16.59 -9.57
N ALA A 566 26.18 -16.63 -8.73
CA ALA A 566 26.16 -16.19 -7.34
C ALA A 566 27.52 -15.61 -6.94
N LEU A 567 27.52 -14.70 -5.98
CA LEU A 567 28.73 -14.03 -5.49
C LEU A 567 29.22 -14.66 -4.18
N PRO A 568 30.54 -14.82 -3.94
CA PRO A 568 31.03 -15.27 -2.65
C PRO A 568 30.60 -14.35 -1.50
N ALA A 569 30.11 -14.93 -0.40
CA ALA A 569 29.66 -14.17 0.76
C ALA A 569 30.82 -13.35 1.37
N GLY A 570 30.53 -12.15 1.88
CA GLY A 570 31.53 -11.26 2.48
C GLY A 570 32.61 -10.73 1.51
N SER A 571 32.44 -10.93 0.20
CA SER A 571 33.39 -10.49 -0.83
C SER A 571 32.98 -9.21 -1.55
N VAL A 572 31.74 -8.77 -1.39
CA VAL A 572 31.19 -7.56 -1.99
C VAL A 572 30.63 -6.66 -0.90
N ASN A 573 31.02 -5.40 -0.96
CA ASN A 573 30.41 -4.30 -0.21
C ASN A 573 29.64 -3.41 -1.17
N VAL A 574 28.48 -2.95 -0.73
CA VAL A 574 27.57 -2.11 -1.49
C VAL A 574 27.10 -0.92 -0.67
N TYR A 575 26.63 0.15 -1.31
CA TYR A 575 25.94 1.25 -0.65
C TYR A 575 24.56 1.45 -1.29
N PRO A 576 23.54 1.84 -0.50
CA PRO A 576 22.19 2.04 -1.00
C PRO A 576 22.10 3.28 -1.89
N GLN A 577 21.19 3.23 -2.86
CA GLN A 577 20.76 4.37 -3.68
C GLN A 577 19.23 4.46 -3.64
N ILE A 578 18.74 5.66 -3.39
CA ILE A 578 17.31 5.99 -3.49
C ILE A 578 17.10 6.63 -4.85
N VAL A 579 16.15 6.09 -5.61
CA VAL A 579 15.93 6.44 -7.00
C VAL A 579 14.46 6.75 -7.25
N ILE A 580 14.19 7.76 -8.10
CA ILE A 580 12.86 8.18 -8.52
C ILE A 580 12.82 8.18 -10.04
N ASP A 581 11.93 7.37 -10.62
CA ASP A 581 11.78 7.19 -12.07
C ASP A 581 13.14 7.01 -12.80
N GLY A 582 14.02 6.18 -12.22
CA GLY A 582 15.36 5.89 -12.76
C GLY A 582 16.45 6.91 -12.41
N SER A 583 16.11 8.06 -11.80
CA SER A 583 17.06 9.09 -11.40
C SER A 583 17.48 8.96 -9.93
N VAL A 584 18.79 8.92 -9.66
CA VAL A 584 19.31 8.84 -8.28
C VAL A 584 19.09 10.15 -7.55
N VAL A 585 18.34 10.11 -6.44
CA VAL A 585 18.05 11.28 -5.59
C VAL A 585 18.80 11.29 -4.26
N ALA A 586 19.28 10.12 -3.80
CA ALA A 586 20.20 10.02 -2.68
C ALA A 586 21.12 8.81 -2.84
N SER A 587 22.36 8.93 -2.38
CA SER A 587 23.35 7.85 -2.36
C SER A 587 23.91 7.65 -0.96
N GLY A 588 24.24 6.40 -0.63
CA GLY A 588 24.78 6.00 0.66
C GLY A 588 26.12 6.64 1.00
N SER A 589 26.26 7.14 2.23
CA SER A 589 27.51 7.69 2.78
C SER A 589 28.47 6.61 3.31
N GLY A 590 28.03 5.37 3.42
CA GLY A 590 28.80 4.23 3.91
C GLY A 590 28.41 2.92 3.24
N THR A 591 29.24 1.89 3.42
CA THR A 591 29.04 0.58 2.81
C THR A 591 28.45 -0.43 3.78
N LEU A 592 27.75 -1.41 3.20
CA LEU A 592 27.19 -2.60 3.84
C LEU A 592 27.76 -3.82 3.13
N GLY A 593 28.03 -4.89 3.89
CA GLY A 593 28.32 -6.19 3.28
C GLY A 593 27.09 -6.70 2.53
N LEU A 594 27.29 -7.27 1.34
CA LEU A 594 26.21 -7.89 0.57
C LEU A 594 25.52 -9.00 1.39
N GLY A 595 24.19 -9.01 1.44
CA GLY A 595 23.40 -9.99 2.20
C GLY A 595 23.19 -9.65 3.67
N VAL A 596 23.81 -8.58 4.18
CA VAL A 596 23.67 -8.14 5.58
C VAL A 596 22.35 -7.39 5.76
N ASP A 597 21.65 -7.69 6.86
CA ASP A 597 20.43 -6.98 7.23
C ASP A 597 20.72 -5.55 7.68
N HIS A 598 19.87 -4.63 7.25
CA HIS A 598 19.89 -3.24 7.68
C HIS A 598 18.45 -2.74 7.86
N LYS A 599 18.32 -1.48 8.31
CA LYS A 599 17.00 -0.89 8.53
C LYS A 599 16.56 -0.03 7.36
N LEU A 600 15.27 -0.04 7.08
CA LEU A 600 14.59 0.88 6.18
C LEU A 600 13.43 1.54 6.95
N VAL A 601 13.51 2.85 7.10
CA VAL A 601 12.47 3.68 7.73
C VAL A 601 11.71 4.40 6.63
N MET A 602 10.38 4.27 6.64
CA MET A 602 9.47 4.96 5.75
C MET A 602 8.50 5.77 6.61
N LYS A 603 8.40 7.08 6.36
CA LYS A 603 7.57 8.01 7.13
C LYS A 603 6.76 8.91 6.21
N LEU A 604 5.46 9.02 6.46
CA LEU A 604 4.59 10.03 5.86
C LEU A 604 4.24 11.08 6.92
N SER A 605 4.41 12.35 6.60
CA SER A 605 4.04 13.47 7.46
C SER A 605 3.25 14.54 6.72
N HIS A 606 2.54 15.37 7.49
CA HIS A 606 1.79 16.51 7.00
C HIS A 606 1.93 17.68 7.99
N GLY A 607 2.39 18.84 7.52
CA GLY A 607 2.85 19.93 8.40
C GLY A 607 1.79 20.53 9.33
N GLU A 608 0.51 20.37 9.02
CA GLU A 608 -0.60 20.80 9.91
C GLU A 608 -1.22 19.64 10.70
N HIS A 609 -0.69 18.42 10.61
CA HIS A 609 -1.11 17.32 11.51
C HIS A 609 -0.55 17.54 12.91
N THR A 610 -1.34 17.22 13.93
CA THR A 610 -0.96 17.32 15.33
C THR A 610 -1.28 16.02 16.06
N GLY A 611 -0.48 15.70 17.07
CA GLY A 611 -0.69 14.51 17.89
C GLY A 611 -0.26 13.20 17.23
N GLY A 612 0.66 13.23 16.26
CA GLY A 612 1.23 12.02 15.66
C GLY A 612 1.75 11.04 16.72
N GLN A 613 1.44 9.75 16.54
CA GLN A 613 1.80 8.66 17.47
C GLN A 613 2.59 7.54 16.76
N CYS A 614 3.41 7.95 15.80
CA CYS A 614 4.21 7.04 14.99
C CYS A 614 5.25 6.27 15.81
N ILE A 615 5.62 5.08 15.34
CA ILE A 615 6.67 4.27 15.94
C ILE A 615 8.04 4.95 15.84
N ALA A 616 8.91 4.77 16.84
CA ALA A 616 10.28 5.26 16.76
C ALA A 616 11.10 4.53 15.68
N ASP A 617 12.25 5.08 15.29
CA ASP A 617 13.20 4.47 14.34
C ASP A 617 13.75 3.11 14.82
N SER A 618 13.60 2.80 16.11
CA SER A 618 13.92 1.47 16.63
C SER A 618 13.05 0.37 16.01
N GLY A 619 11.82 0.71 15.60
CA GLY A 619 10.82 -0.24 15.13
C GLY A 619 10.17 -1.07 16.24
N ILE A 620 10.42 -0.73 17.51
CA ILE A 620 9.90 -1.43 18.70
C ILE A 620 8.64 -0.70 19.19
N LEU A 621 7.52 -1.41 19.33
CA LEU A 621 6.22 -0.81 19.67
C LEU A 621 6.15 -0.20 21.06
N THR A 622 6.89 -0.79 22.01
CA THR A 622 6.94 -0.40 23.42
C THR A 622 7.88 0.78 23.69
N ASP A 623 8.70 1.17 22.70
CA ASP A 623 9.55 2.34 22.83
C ASP A 623 8.70 3.62 22.82
N PRO A 624 9.24 4.73 23.38
CA PRO A 624 8.63 6.05 23.21
C PRO A 624 8.31 6.33 21.74
N LYS A 625 7.15 6.94 21.47
CA LYS A 625 6.74 7.30 20.11
C LYS A 625 7.70 8.31 19.49
N ASP A 626 7.71 8.36 18.15
CA ASP A 626 8.47 9.37 17.40
C ASP A 626 8.14 10.77 17.91
N ALA A 627 9.18 11.61 18.06
CA ALA A 627 9.03 12.98 18.51
C ALA A 627 8.37 13.90 17.45
N ASP A 628 8.33 13.45 16.18
CA ASP A 628 7.63 14.14 15.11
C ASP A 628 6.11 14.08 15.26
N GLY A 629 5.55 15.11 15.89
CA GLY A 629 4.10 15.28 16.08
C GLY A 629 3.30 15.50 14.80
N THR A 630 3.96 15.67 13.64
CA THR A 630 3.33 15.82 12.31
C THR A 630 3.25 14.51 11.52
N CYS A 631 3.75 13.42 12.09
CA CYS A 631 3.75 12.11 11.45
C CYS A 631 2.34 11.51 11.35
N LEU A 632 1.92 11.19 10.12
CA LEU A 632 0.66 10.50 9.83
C LEU A 632 0.82 8.98 9.91
N ASN A 633 1.91 8.46 9.36
CA ASN A 633 2.20 7.03 9.37
C ASN A 633 3.70 6.78 9.27
N LYS A 634 4.18 5.70 9.89
CA LYS A 634 5.59 5.32 9.87
C LYS A 634 5.76 3.82 10.07
N THR A 635 6.67 3.24 9.27
CA THR A 635 7.07 1.85 9.39
C THR A 635 8.60 1.71 9.35
N VAL A 636 9.09 0.66 10.01
CA VAL A 636 10.51 0.32 10.09
C VAL A 636 10.67 -1.16 9.75
N TYR A 637 11.39 -1.44 8.67
CA TYR A 637 11.84 -2.79 8.32
C TYR A 637 13.24 -2.99 8.85
N SER A 638 13.50 -4.12 9.52
CA SER A 638 14.81 -4.46 10.11
C SER A 638 15.47 -5.69 9.46
N ASN A 639 14.80 -6.30 8.51
CA ASN A 639 15.15 -7.53 7.82
C ASN A 639 15.45 -7.29 6.32
N VAL A 640 15.74 -6.04 5.94
CA VAL A 640 16.08 -5.69 4.56
C VAL A 640 17.54 -6.02 4.31
N LYS A 641 17.81 -6.86 3.31
CA LYS A 641 19.17 -7.28 2.97
C LYS A 641 19.82 -6.32 1.98
N ALA A 642 21.05 -5.91 2.29
CA ALA A 642 21.86 -5.09 1.40
C ALA A 642 22.15 -5.85 0.09
N GLY A 643 21.65 -5.36 -1.03
CA GLY A 643 21.72 -5.99 -2.36
C GLY A 643 20.37 -6.53 -2.86
N GLY A 644 19.32 -6.49 -2.04
CA GLY A 644 17.95 -6.63 -2.52
C GLY A 644 17.53 -5.47 -3.42
N TYR A 645 16.32 -5.54 -3.95
CA TYR A 645 15.73 -4.46 -4.74
C TYR A 645 14.34 -4.17 -4.24
N LEU A 646 14.04 -2.92 -3.91
CA LEU A 646 12.80 -2.54 -3.25
C LEU A 646 12.08 -1.49 -4.10
N ALA A 647 10.80 -1.70 -4.37
CA ALA A 647 9.89 -0.64 -4.79
C ALA A 647 9.07 -0.19 -3.58
N LEU A 648 9.08 1.11 -3.31
CA LEU A 648 8.45 1.72 -2.14
C LEU A 648 7.15 2.40 -2.56
N GLY A 649 6.13 2.34 -1.71
CA GLY A 649 4.80 2.86 -2.01
C GLY A 649 4.16 3.59 -0.84
N VAL A 650 3.42 4.63 -1.18
CA VAL A 650 2.45 5.30 -0.33
C VAL A 650 1.09 5.18 -1.01
N ASN A 651 0.06 4.76 -0.28
CA ASN A 651 -1.31 4.83 -0.76
C ASN A 651 -1.84 6.26 -0.65
N ALA A 652 -1.92 6.92 -1.79
CA ALA A 652 -2.57 8.21 -1.97
C ALA A 652 -3.88 8.08 -2.77
N ARG A 653 -4.39 6.86 -2.97
CA ARG A 653 -5.45 6.52 -3.94
C ARG A 653 -5.21 7.10 -5.32
N GLN A 654 -3.96 7.09 -5.73
CA GLN A 654 -3.50 7.63 -7.01
C GLN A 654 -3.69 6.62 -8.15
N THR A 655 -3.77 5.33 -7.84
CA THR A 655 -3.83 4.27 -8.84
C THR A 655 -5.15 4.28 -9.62
N SER A 656 -5.04 4.23 -10.94
CA SER A 656 -6.17 4.04 -11.87
C SER A 656 -5.84 2.92 -12.84
N ASP A 657 -6.86 2.30 -13.44
CA ASP A 657 -6.66 1.23 -14.43
C ASP A 657 -5.83 1.74 -15.63
N THR A 658 -6.08 2.97 -16.08
CA THR A 658 -5.30 3.64 -17.13
C THR A 658 -3.82 3.76 -16.76
N LEU A 659 -3.51 4.13 -15.51
CA LEU A 659 -2.13 4.23 -15.04
C LEU A 659 -1.45 2.86 -15.02
N LEU A 660 -2.14 1.85 -14.48
CA LEU A 660 -1.61 0.48 -14.44
C LEU A 660 -1.41 -0.10 -15.84
N GLU A 661 -2.32 0.18 -16.78
CA GLU A 661 -2.20 -0.23 -18.19
C GLU A 661 -0.97 0.39 -18.85
N SER A 662 -0.76 1.70 -18.66
CA SER A 662 0.43 2.40 -19.16
C SER A 662 1.74 1.79 -18.60
N ARG A 663 1.79 1.55 -17.29
CA ARG A 663 2.93 0.91 -16.60
C ARG A 663 3.16 -0.53 -17.07
N THR A 664 2.09 -1.28 -17.33
CA THR A 664 2.16 -2.65 -17.87
C THR A 664 2.75 -2.66 -19.28
N GLN A 665 2.35 -1.70 -20.13
CA GLN A 665 2.93 -1.55 -21.47
C GLN A 665 4.42 -1.17 -21.40
N LEU A 666 4.80 -0.29 -20.46
CA LEU A 666 6.19 0.07 -20.21
C LEU A 666 7.01 -1.15 -19.77
N LEU A 667 6.53 -1.93 -18.81
CA LEU A 667 7.16 -3.18 -18.38
C LEU A 667 7.35 -4.14 -19.56
N ALA A 668 6.31 -4.37 -20.36
CA ALA A 668 6.38 -5.26 -21.52
C ALA A 668 7.37 -4.75 -22.59
N ALA A 669 7.52 -3.43 -22.76
CA ALA A 669 8.55 -2.85 -23.62
C ALA A 669 9.96 -3.07 -23.05
N ASN A 670 10.15 -2.83 -21.75
CA ASN A 670 11.45 -3.00 -21.08
C ASN A 670 11.92 -4.46 -21.05
N VAL A 671 11.00 -5.41 -20.85
CA VAL A 671 11.30 -6.85 -20.91
C VAL A 671 11.75 -7.24 -22.32
N ARG A 672 11.06 -6.76 -23.37
CA ARG A 672 11.48 -7.01 -24.76
C ARG A 672 12.82 -6.39 -25.11
N ALA A 673 13.15 -5.23 -24.53
CA ALA A 673 14.43 -4.55 -24.73
C ALA A 673 15.60 -5.27 -24.03
N ASN A 674 15.34 -6.13 -23.05
CA ASN A 674 16.35 -6.83 -22.25
C ASN A 674 16.17 -8.36 -22.32
N PRO A 675 16.40 -9.02 -23.48
CA PRO A 675 16.08 -10.44 -23.70
C PRO A 675 16.86 -11.42 -22.81
N SER A 676 18.00 -10.98 -22.28
CA SER A 676 18.76 -11.67 -21.23
C SER A 676 18.34 -11.15 -19.87
N ALA A 677 18.16 -12.05 -18.91
CA ALA A 677 17.80 -11.71 -17.54
C ALA A 677 18.78 -10.65 -16.98
N PRO A 678 18.32 -9.43 -16.69
CA PRO A 678 19.18 -8.44 -16.06
C PRO A 678 19.49 -8.90 -14.64
N THR A 679 20.71 -8.63 -14.20
CA THR A 679 21.12 -8.89 -12.82
C THR A 679 21.23 -7.57 -12.06
N PRO A 680 21.33 -7.60 -10.72
CA PRO A 680 21.64 -6.40 -9.95
C PRO A 680 22.91 -5.66 -10.44
N ALA A 681 23.81 -6.36 -11.16
CA ALA A 681 24.96 -5.75 -11.83
C ALA A 681 24.61 -4.78 -12.95
N SER A 682 23.56 -5.08 -13.72
CA SER A 682 23.01 -4.19 -14.74
C SER A 682 21.93 -3.27 -14.15
N GLY A 683 22.31 -2.42 -13.18
CA GLY A 683 21.37 -1.66 -12.36
C GLY A 683 20.24 -0.94 -13.13
N ALA A 684 20.55 -0.28 -14.25
CA ALA A 684 19.54 0.41 -15.06
C ALA A 684 18.54 -0.54 -15.75
N ALA A 685 19.02 -1.65 -16.32
CA ALA A 685 18.16 -2.66 -16.95
C ALA A 685 17.32 -3.40 -15.89
N TYR A 686 17.91 -3.66 -14.73
CA TYR A 686 17.23 -4.29 -13.60
C TYR A 686 16.13 -3.39 -13.03
N ASP A 687 16.38 -2.09 -12.87
CA ASP A 687 15.37 -1.10 -12.47
C ASP A 687 14.24 -0.98 -13.52
N ALA A 688 14.59 -0.96 -14.80
CA ALA A 688 13.61 -0.88 -15.89
C ALA A 688 12.70 -2.13 -15.98
N THR A 689 13.16 -3.29 -15.53
CA THR A 689 12.42 -4.57 -15.61
C THR A 689 11.88 -5.00 -14.26
N VAL A 690 12.73 -5.48 -13.36
CA VAL A 690 12.35 -5.93 -12.02
C VAL A 690 11.82 -4.78 -11.19
N GLY A 691 12.46 -3.60 -11.22
CA GLY A 691 11.96 -2.42 -10.52
C GLY A 691 10.55 -2.00 -10.96
N GLU A 692 10.28 -2.04 -12.27
CA GLU A 692 8.95 -1.76 -12.82
C GLU A 692 7.93 -2.83 -12.45
N LEU A 693 8.31 -4.12 -12.50
CA LEU A 693 7.44 -5.22 -12.05
C LEU A 693 7.06 -5.06 -10.57
N LEU A 694 8.04 -4.81 -9.71
CA LEU A 694 7.83 -4.61 -8.28
C LEU A 694 6.87 -3.43 -8.05
N HIS A 695 7.10 -2.30 -8.72
CA HIS A 695 6.23 -1.13 -8.62
C HIS A 695 4.81 -1.41 -9.11
N LEU A 696 4.66 -2.07 -10.25
CA LEU A 696 3.35 -2.43 -10.82
C LEU A 696 2.56 -3.35 -9.88
N VAL A 697 3.22 -4.36 -9.29
CA VAL A 697 2.61 -5.26 -8.29
C VAL A 697 2.20 -4.49 -7.04
N LEU A 698 3.04 -3.57 -6.56
CA LEU A 698 2.74 -2.74 -5.40
C LEU A 698 1.51 -1.85 -5.63
N GLN A 699 1.44 -1.16 -6.77
CA GLN A 699 0.31 -0.30 -7.10
C GLN A 699 -0.99 -1.10 -7.32
N THR A 700 -0.88 -2.30 -7.90
CA THR A 700 -2.03 -3.21 -8.06
C THR A 700 -2.53 -3.69 -6.69
N TYR A 701 -1.62 -4.12 -5.81
CA TYR A 701 -1.98 -4.53 -4.44
C TYR A 701 -2.72 -3.41 -3.70
N LEU A 702 -2.22 -2.18 -3.73
CA LEU A 702 -2.87 -1.03 -3.10
C LEU A 702 -4.28 -0.78 -3.64
N GLN A 703 -4.45 -0.79 -4.96
CA GLN A 703 -5.74 -0.58 -5.60
C GLN A 703 -6.76 -1.66 -5.23
N GLU A 704 -6.33 -2.93 -5.22
CA GLU A 704 -7.18 -4.07 -4.86
C GLU A 704 -7.55 -4.06 -3.37
N VAL A 705 -6.64 -3.66 -2.47
CA VAL A 705 -6.95 -3.43 -1.05
C VAL A 705 -8.02 -2.35 -0.89
N ASP A 706 -7.87 -1.21 -1.58
CA ASP A 706 -8.85 -0.12 -1.52
C ASP A 706 -10.23 -0.55 -2.05
N ARG A 707 -10.27 -1.31 -3.14
CA ARG A 707 -11.51 -1.88 -3.70
C ARG A 707 -12.15 -2.87 -2.74
N ALA A 708 -11.36 -3.77 -2.17
CA ALA A 708 -11.80 -4.76 -1.18
C ALA A 708 -12.43 -4.10 0.05
N ASP A 709 -11.77 -3.10 0.62
CA ASP A 709 -12.24 -2.36 1.79
C ASP A 709 -13.49 -1.54 1.49
N GLN A 710 -13.54 -0.87 0.33
CA GLN A 710 -14.74 -0.13 -0.09
C GLN A 710 -15.94 -1.08 -0.25
N ARG A 711 -15.75 -2.20 -0.95
CA ARG A 711 -16.81 -3.17 -1.21
C ARG A 711 -17.34 -3.80 0.07
N THR A 712 -16.45 -4.27 0.95
CA THR A 712 -16.84 -4.89 2.23
C THR A 712 -17.52 -3.89 3.16
N ALA A 713 -17.03 -2.65 3.21
CA ALA A 713 -17.68 -1.58 3.98
C ALA A 713 -19.11 -1.32 3.48
N GLU A 714 -19.29 -1.15 2.16
CA GLU A 714 -20.60 -0.90 1.56
C GLU A 714 -21.62 -2.00 1.87
N LEU A 715 -21.21 -3.26 1.76
CA LEU A 715 -22.06 -4.43 2.04
C LEU A 715 -22.46 -4.57 3.51
N ARG A 716 -21.75 -3.91 4.43
CA ARG A 716 -22.01 -3.92 5.88
C ARG A 716 -22.70 -2.64 6.37
N GLY A 717 -22.94 -1.66 5.50
CA GLY A 717 -23.44 -0.35 5.91
C GLY A 717 -22.36 0.53 6.57
N PHE A 718 -21.15 0.51 6.03
CA PHE A 718 -20.02 1.35 6.45
C PHE A 718 -19.51 2.17 5.26
N ARG A 719 -18.72 3.20 5.57
CA ARG A 719 -17.84 3.90 4.62
C ARG A 719 -16.40 3.58 4.94
N SER A 720 -15.56 3.46 3.91
CA SER A 720 -14.11 3.26 4.05
C SER A 720 -13.34 4.53 3.65
N ALA A 721 -12.27 4.83 4.38
CA ALA A 721 -11.34 5.94 4.13
C ALA A 721 -9.87 5.44 4.14
N GLY A 722 -9.47 4.70 3.11
CA GLY A 722 -8.12 4.14 2.94
C GLY A 722 -7.13 5.13 2.32
N TYR A 723 -6.26 5.72 3.13
CA TYR A 723 -5.15 6.58 2.71
C TYR A 723 -3.98 6.38 3.65
N PHE A 724 -2.80 6.79 3.19
CA PHE A 724 -1.56 6.90 3.96
C PHE A 724 -0.93 5.57 4.32
N ASP A 725 -1.44 4.47 3.77
CA ASP A 725 -0.76 3.21 3.89
C ASP A 725 0.65 3.27 3.29
N ILE A 726 1.62 2.63 3.93
CA ILE A 726 3.00 2.58 3.46
C ILE A 726 3.54 1.16 3.51
N GLY A 727 4.17 0.76 2.42
CA GLY A 727 4.79 -0.55 2.31
C GLY A 727 5.63 -0.69 1.06
N LEU A 728 6.07 -1.92 0.81
CA LEU A 728 7.00 -2.21 -0.27
C LEU A 728 6.72 -3.53 -0.94
N THR A 729 7.22 -3.65 -2.15
CA THR A 729 7.51 -4.92 -2.80
C THR A 729 9.01 -5.03 -2.96
N GLY A 730 9.54 -6.24 -2.92
CA GLY A 730 10.97 -6.44 -3.07
C GLY A 730 11.34 -7.72 -3.77
N SER A 731 12.51 -7.74 -4.39
CA SER A 731 13.25 -8.96 -4.71
C SER A 731 14.36 -9.11 -3.69
N ASN A 732 14.35 -10.21 -2.94
CA ASN A 732 15.34 -10.43 -1.91
C ASN A 732 16.66 -10.98 -2.49
N ILE A 733 17.67 -11.10 -1.64
CA ILE A 733 18.85 -11.92 -1.89
C ILE A 733 18.97 -12.95 -0.77
N GLU A 734 19.46 -14.14 -1.10
CA GLU A 734 19.62 -15.24 -0.16
C GLU A 734 21.09 -15.62 -0.04
N THR A 735 21.53 -15.81 1.20
CA THR A 735 22.83 -16.39 1.51
C THR A 735 22.69 -17.90 1.53
N GLU A 736 23.39 -18.57 0.63
CA GLU A 736 23.52 -20.02 0.63
C GLU A 736 24.63 -20.47 1.56
N TYR A 737 24.33 -21.48 2.37
CA TYR A 737 25.25 -22.04 3.35
C TYR A 737 25.74 -23.42 2.96
N ALA A 738 26.98 -23.74 3.36
CA ALA A 738 27.40 -25.12 3.57
C ALA A 738 27.76 -25.27 5.04
N PHE A 739 27.04 -26.12 5.76
CA PHE A 739 27.08 -26.16 7.22
C PHE A 739 26.66 -24.80 7.80
N ASP A 740 27.43 -24.28 8.75
CA ASP A 740 27.33 -22.96 9.39
C ASP A 740 27.97 -21.83 8.56
N LEU A 741 28.64 -22.15 7.45
CA LEU A 741 29.42 -21.18 6.67
C LEU A 741 28.59 -20.54 5.55
N PRO A 742 28.49 -19.19 5.50
CA PRO A 742 27.92 -18.50 4.35
C PRO A 742 28.89 -18.63 3.17
N LEU A 743 28.44 -19.23 2.06
CA LEU A 743 29.27 -19.45 0.88
C LEU A 743 29.03 -18.43 -0.20
N THR A 744 27.77 -18.28 -0.65
CA THR A 744 27.45 -17.35 -1.72
C THR A 744 26.15 -16.62 -1.46
N VAL A 745 26.01 -15.44 -2.06
CA VAL A 745 24.80 -14.65 -2.09
C VAL A 745 24.24 -14.65 -3.52
N ARG A 746 22.93 -14.83 -3.65
CA ARG A 746 22.23 -14.87 -4.94
C ARG A 746 20.89 -14.16 -4.88
N PRO A 747 20.28 -13.78 -6.02
CA PRO A 747 18.91 -13.30 -6.04
C PRO A 747 17.96 -14.36 -5.46
N ALA A 748 16.94 -13.89 -4.77
CA ALA A 748 15.92 -14.69 -4.13
C ALA A 748 14.53 -14.23 -4.56
N GLY A 749 13.51 -14.76 -3.88
CA GLY A 749 12.13 -14.59 -4.26
C GLY A 749 11.66 -13.16 -4.12
N VAL A 750 10.54 -12.89 -4.77
CA VAL A 750 9.82 -11.64 -4.65
C VAL A 750 8.81 -11.71 -3.52
N TYR A 751 8.51 -10.56 -2.93
CA TYR A 751 7.55 -10.46 -1.84
C TYR A 751 6.84 -9.10 -1.86
N VAL A 752 5.65 -9.07 -1.27
CA VAL A 752 4.96 -7.86 -0.83
C VAL A 752 5.08 -7.86 0.69
N ASP A 753 5.44 -6.72 1.28
CA ASP A 753 5.42 -6.54 2.73
C ASP A 753 4.85 -5.15 3.03
N PHE A 754 3.72 -5.16 3.74
CA PHE A 754 2.89 -3.98 3.91
C PHE A 754 2.66 -3.68 5.39
N LYS A 755 3.78 -3.36 6.07
CA LYS A 755 3.83 -3.18 7.52
C LYS A 755 3.15 -1.90 8.02
N GLY A 756 2.99 -0.89 7.18
CA GLY A 756 2.38 0.39 7.55
C GLY A 756 0.97 0.56 6.99
N GLY A 757 0.14 -0.47 6.96
CA GLY A 757 -1.24 -0.33 6.51
C GLY A 757 -2.15 0.31 7.58
N MET A 758 -3.20 0.97 7.13
CA MET A 758 -4.18 1.67 7.97
C MET A 758 -5.60 1.38 7.50
N TYR A 759 -6.50 1.03 8.43
CA TYR A 759 -7.94 0.91 8.12
C TYR A 759 -8.73 2.08 8.72
N GLY A 760 -9.79 2.49 8.05
CA GLY A 760 -10.70 3.51 8.55
C GLY A 760 -12.12 3.23 8.10
N PHE A 761 -12.87 2.47 8.89
CA PHE A 761 -14.27 2.17 8.62
C PHE A 761 -15.18 2.98 9.54
N THR A 762 -16.16 3.66 8.96
CA THR A 762 -17.18 4.40 9.71
C THR A 762 -18.54 3.81 9.41
N LYS A 763 -19.23 3.33 10.46
CA LYS A 763 -20.61 2.86 10.33
C LYS A 763 -21.51 4.01 9.90
N ILE A 764 -22.41 3.81 8.94
CA ILE A 764 -23.22 4.92 8.40
C ILE A 764 -24.27 5.44 9.40
N ASP A 765 -24.68 4.61 10.36
CA ASP A 765 -25.63 4.90 11.44
C ASP A 765 -25.02 4.54 12.81
N SER A 766 -23.85 5.10 13.07
CA SER A 766 -23.12 4.88 14.32
C SER A 766 -23.96 5.24 15.54
N ALA A 767 -23.89 4.41 16.58
CA ALA A 767 -24.49 4.69 17.88
C ALA A 767 -23.60 5.61 18.75
N ALA A 768 -22.39 5.95 18.30
CA ALA A 768 -21.50 6.84 19.03
C ALA A 768 -22.15 8.22 19.16
N ASP A 769 -22.27 8.73 20.37
CA ASP A 769 -22.69 10.12 20.62
C ASP A 769 -21.47 11.06 20.58
N PHE A 770 -21.68 12.33 20.93
CA PHE A 770 -20.60 13.31 21.09
C PHE A 770 -20.14 13.39 22.56
N SER A 771 -20.02 12.23 23.23
CA SER A 771 -19.50 12.11 24.60
C SER A 771 -18.02 11.67 24.64
N ALA A 772 -17.46 11.57 25.84
CA ALA A 772 -16.10 11.06 26.06
C ALA A 772 -15.91 9.59 25.60
N ASN A 773 -16.98 8.80 25.48
CA ASN A 773 -16.92 7.39 25.08
C ASN A 773 -17.01 7.18 23.55
N ARG A 774 -17.09 8.27 22.79
CA ARG A 774 -17.24 8.25 21.33
C ARG A 774 -16.18 7.37 20.64
N THR A 775 -14.90 7.57 20.96
CA THR A 775 -13.79 6.84 20.32
C THR A 775 -13.91 5.33 20.55
N ALA A 776 -14.16 4.90 21.78
CA ALA A 776 -14.30 3.49 22.11
C ALA A 776 -15.50 2.85 21.37
N THR A 777 -16.59 3.59 21.20
CA THR A 777 -17.77 3.11 20.46
C THR A 777 -17.45 2.95 18.96
N LEU A 778 -16.80 3.94 18.34
CA LEU A 778 -16.40 3.89 16.94
C LEU A 778 -15.40 2.76 16.67
N GLU A 779 -14.47 2.50 17.59
CA GLU A 779 -13.51 1.38 17.49
C GLU A 779 -14.23 0.02 17.60
N ALA A 780 -15.16 -0.12 18.54
CA ALA A 780 -15.94 -1.35 18.70
C ALA A 780 -16.82 -1.68 17.49
N GLU A 781 -17.40 -0.66 16.84
CA GLU A 781 -18.27 -0.87 15.67
C GLU A 781 -17.53 -1.39 14.42
N GLN A 782 -16.23 -1.11 14.29
CA GLN A 782 -15.46 -1.45 13.08
C GLN A 782 -14.57 -2.69 13.18
N VAL A 783 -14.39 -3.26 14.37
CA VAL A 783 -13.38 -4.31 14.64
C VAL A 783 -13.51 -5.54 13.73
N ASP A 784 -14.75 -5.97 13.44
CA ASP A 784 -15.00 -7.14 12.59
C ASP A 784 -14.60 -6.88 11.12
N LEU A 785 -14.88 -5.68 10.61
CA LEU A 785 -14.45 -5.27 9.27
C LEU A 785 -12.94 -5.08 9.20
N ALA A 786 -12.32 -4.52 10.24
CA ALA A 786 -10.87 -4.43 10.34
C ALA A 786 -10.21 -5.82 10.25
N LYS A 787 -10.77 -6.82 10.94
CA LYS A 787 -10.30 -8.20 10.84
C LYS A 787 -10.48 -8.77 9.44
N LEU A 788 -11.60 -8.53 8.77
CA LEU A 788 -11.80 -8.95 7.38
C LEU A 788 -10.79 -8.28 6.43
N SER A 789 -10.55 -6.97 6.59
CA SER A 789 -9.54 -6.22 5.82
C SER A 789 -8.14 -6.82 5.96
N ILE A 790 -7.73 -7.24 7.17
CA ILE A 790 -6.45 -7.94 7.40
C ILE A 790 -6.38 -9.27 6.63
N TYR A 791 -7.46 -10.06 6.64
CA TYR A 791 -7.52 -11.30 5.85
C TYR A 791 -7.46 -11.00 4.35
N SER A 792 -8.16 -9.96 3.89
CA SER A 792 -8.16 -9.51 2.49
C SER A 792 -6.77 -9.09 2.04
N GLY A 793 -6.10 -8.22 2.80
CA GLY A 793 -4.72 -7.79 2.52
C GLY A 793 -3.77 -8.98 2.46
N SER A 794 -3.83 -9.91 3.42
CA SER A 794 -2.98 -11.10 3.37
C SER A 794 -3.32 -12.02 2.19
N ALA A 795 -4.59 -12.19 1.81
CA ALA A 795 -4.92 -12.95 0.61
C ALA A 795 -4.39 -12.26 -0.66
N LEU A 796 -4.48 -10.93 -0.72
CA LEU A 796 -3.99 -10.14 -1.83
C LEU A 796 -2.46 -10.23 -1.99
N GLU A 797 -1.69 -10.39 -0.91
CA GLU A 797 -0.23 -10.58 -0.95
C GLU A 797 0.19 -11.73 -1.87
N HIS A 798 -0.51 -12.87 -1.84
CA HIS A 798 -0.20 -13.97 -2.75
C HIS A 798 -0.90 -13.82 -4.11
N HIS A 799 -2.13 -13.30 -4.12
CA HIS A 799 -2.94 -13.16 -5.32
C HIS A 799 -2.25 -12.32 -6.40
N VAL A 800 -1.67 -11.17 -6.03
CA VAL A 800 -0.97 -10.31 -7.00
C VAL A 800 0.26 -10.98 -7.60
N TRP A 801 0.98 -11.83 -6.85
CA TRP A 801 2.12 -12.58 -7.38
C TRP A 801 1.69 -13.71 -8.31
N GLN A 802 0.60 -14.41 -7.99
CA GLN A 802 0.03 -15.40 -8.89
C GLN A 802 -0.43 -14.76 -10.20
N GLN A 803 -0.95 -13.54 -10.15
CA GLN A 803 -1.30 -12.78 -11.35
C GLN A 803 -0.10 -12.19 -12.07
N ALA A 804 0.96 -11.76 -11.39
CA ALA A 804 2.12 -11.20 -12.06
C ALA A 804 2.98 -12.28 -12.72
N LEU A 805 3.17 -13.39 -12.00
CA LEU A 805 4.14 -14.42 -12.34
C LEU A 805 3.50 -15.77 -12.67
N ARG A 806 2.17 -15.93 -12.69
CA ARG A 806 1.45 -17.19 -13.03
C ARG A 806 1.86 -18.41 -12.17
N THR A 807 2.56 -18.20 -11.07
CA THR A 807 3.14 -19.23 -10.20
C THR A 807 2.42 -19.21 -8.87
N ASP A 808 2.36 -20.33 -8.17
CA ASP A 808 1.75 -20.31 -6.86
C ASP A 808 2.58 -19.45 -5.90
N ALA A 809 1.92 -18.69 -5.04
CA ALA A 809 2.55 -17.81 -4.05
C ALA A 809 1.94 -18.09 -2.69
N VAL A 810 2.66 -17.76 -1.61
CA VAL A 810 2.20 -18.01 -0.25
C VAL A 810 2.08 -16.70 0.52
N SER A 811 0.98 -16.56 1.24
CA SER A 811 0.77 -15.53 2.26
C SER A 811 0.32 -16.19 3.56
N THR A 812 0.13 -15.42 4.63
CA THR A 812 -0.33 -15.98 5.92
C THR A 812 -1.65 -16.73 5.77
N VAL A 813 -2.67 -16.14 5.12
CA VAL A 813 -3.97 -16.79 4.89
C VAL A 813 -3.82 -18.07 4.07
N ARG A 814 -3.02 -18.05 3.00
CA ARG A 814 -2.80 -19.23 2.15
C ARG A 814 -2.02 -20.33 2.85
N GLY A 815 -1.08 -19.96 3.73
CA GLY A 815 -0.35 -20.89 4.60
C GLY A 815 -1.26 -21.57 5.62
N LEU A 816 -2.20 -20.83 6.23
CA LEU A 816 -3.21 -21.40 7.13
C LEU A 816 -4.16 -22.35 6.40
N GLN A 817 -4.59 -21.99 5.18
CA GLN A 817 -5.38 -22.86 4.32
C GLN A 817 -4.63 -24.14 3.95
N TYR A 818 -3.35 -24.03 3.57
CA TYR A 818 -2.50 -25.17 3.27
C TYR A 818 -2.31 -26.10 4.48
N ALA A 819 -2.13 -25.53 5.67
CA ALA A 819 -2.03 -26.30 6.90
C ALA A 819 -3.29 -27.16 7.11
N SER A 820 -4.47 -26.55 7.04
CA SER A 820 -5.75 -27.25 7.16
C SER A 820 -5.93 -28.33 6.09
N GLU A 821 -5.67 -28.00 4.83
CA GLU A 821 -5.78 -28.89 3.67
C GLU A 821 -4.88 -30.13 3.81
N THR A 822 -3.68 -29.96 4.38
CA THR A 822 -2.69 -31.04 4.57
C THR A 822 -2.83 -31.76 5.91
N GLY A 823 -3.87 -31.46 6.71
CA GLY A 823 -4.16 -32.13 7.98
C GLY A 823 -3.38 -31.61 9.18
N THR A 824 -2.66 -30.49 9.06
CA THR A 824 -2.09 -29.77 10.20
C THR A 824 -3.15 -28.83 10.80
N ALA A 825 -3.67 -29.21 11.96
CA ALA A 825 -4.70 -28.43 12.65
C ALA A 825 -4.25 -27.00 12.96
N LEU A 826 -5.16 -26.04 12.83
CA LEU A 826 -4.96 -24.67 13.30
C LEU A 826 -5.25 -24.57 14.80
N VAL A 827 -4.42 -23.83 15.53
CA VAL A 827 -4.53 -23.59 16.97
C VAL A 827 -4.69 -22.09 17.21
N THR A 828 -5.74 -21.71 17.94
CA THR A 828 -5.94 -20.34 18.41
C THR A 828 -5.47 -20.21 19.86
N LEU A 829 -4.44 -19.41 20.06
CA LEU A 829 -3.81 -19.11 21.34
C LEU A 829 -4.31 -17.77 21.89
N THR A 830 -4.68 -17.78 23.16
CA THR A 830 -5.20 -16.63 23.92
C THR A 830 -4.57 -16.60 25.30
N SER A 831 -4.81 -15.54 26.07
CA SER A 831 -4.35 -15.43 27.46
C SER A 831 -4.84 -16.59 28.33
N ALA A 832 -5.94 -17.25 27.95
CA ALA A 832 -6.50 -18.38 28.69
C ALA A 832 -5.76 -19.71 28.48
N ASN A 833 -5.08 -19.92 27.34
CA ASN A 833 -4.49 -21.22 26.99
C ASN A 833 -3.00 -21.19 26.66
N ILE A 834 -2.37 -20.01 26.56
CA ILE A 834 -0.95 -19.88 26.21
C ILE A 834 -0.01 -20.56 27.21
N GLY A 835 -0.41 -20.70 28.48
CA GLY A 835 0.34 -21.48 29.47
C GLY A 835 0.48 -22.97 29.13
N ASN A 836 -0.36 -23.48 28.23
CA ASN A 836 -0.35 -24.87 27.75
C ASN A 836 0.33 -25.01 26.38
N TYR A 837 1.16 -24.06 25.94
CA TYR A 837 1.76 -24.06 24.60
C TYR A 837 2.38 -25.42 24.21
N ALA A 838 3.17 -26.02 25.09
CA ALA A 838 3.86 -27.28 24.82
C ALA A 838 2.94 -28.49 24.63
N SER A 839 1.69 -28.44 25.11
CA SER A 839 0.69 -29.49 24.86
C SER A 839 -0.22 -29.20 23.67
N LEU A 840 -0.28 -27.93 23.23
CA LEU A 840 -1.09 -27.49 22.10
C LEU A 840 -0.33 -27.51 20.76
N MET A 841 1.00 -27.46 20.82
CA MET A 841 1.90 -27.26 19.66
C MET A 841 2.91 -28.40 19.55
N ASP A 842 3.31 -28.72 18.32
CA ASP A 842 4.37 -29.71 18.07
C ASP A 842 5.76 -29.15 18.46
N SER A 843 6.72 -30.05 18.73
CA SER A 843 8.06 -29.67 19.18
C SER A 843 8.83 -28.81 18.17
N ASN A 844 8.53 -28.92 16.88
CA ASN A 844 9.12 -28.07 15.83
C ASN A 844 8.66 -26.60 15.90
N MET A 845 7.64 -26.28 16.71
CA MET A 845 7.18 -24.92 16.97
C MET A 845 7.86 -24.26 18.18
N ALA A 846 8.83 -24.92 18.83
CA ALA A 846 9.49 -24.40 20.03
C ALA A 846 10.17 -23.03 19.82
N ALA A 847 10.76 -22.78 18.65
CA ALA A 847 11.42 -21.51 18.33
C ALA A 847 10.46 -20.29 18.31
N TYR A 848 9.15 -20.53 18.15
CA TYR A 848 8.13 -19.48 18.07
C TYR A 848 7.47 -19.18 19.42
N GLN A 849 7.65 -20.04 20.43
CA GLN A 849 6.93 -19.95 21.70
C GLN A 849 7.11 -18.60 22.37
N THR A 850 8.34 -18.10 22.44
CA THR A 850 8.64 -16.81 23.09
C THR A 850 7.92 -15.65 22.39
N ALA A 851 7.98 -15.59 21.05
CA ALA A 851 7.34 -14.54 20.28
C ALA A 851 5.81 -14.59 20.41
N ILE A 852 5.21 -15.78 20.27
CA ILE A 852 3.76 -15.96 20.41
C ILE A 852 3.29 -15.63 21.83
N THR A 853 4.04 -16.04 22.85
CA THR A 853 3.71 -15.73 24.26
C THR A 853 3.75 -14.23 24.50
N ALA A 854 4.72 -13.52 23.94
CA ALA A 854 4.81 -12.07 24.05
C ALA A 854 3.61 -11.36 23.40
N GLU A 855 3.18 -11.80 22.20
CA GLU A 855 2.01 -11.24 21.52
C GLU A 855 0.71 -11.47 22.31
N VAL A 856 0.52 -12.69 22.83
CA VAL A 856 -0.64 -13.00 23.67
C VAL A 856 -0.62 -12.19 24.96
N ALA A 857 0.55 -11.99 25.57
CA ALA A 857 0.70 -11.14 26.75
C ALA A 857 0.41 -9.66 26.45
N ALA A 858 0.64 -9.21 25.21
CA ALA A 858 0.25 -7.89 24.72
C ALA A 858 -1.26 -7.77 24.39
N GLY A 859 -2.04 -8.84 24.60
CA GLY A 859 -3.50 -8.87 24.41
C GLY A 859 -3.94 -9.46 23.07
N ALA A 860 -3.03 -9.98 22.25
CA ALA A 860 -3.38 -10.56 20.96
C ALA A 860 -4.06 -11.92 21.10
N THR A 861 -4.91 -12.25 20.12
CA THR A 861 -5.34 -13.61 19.83
C THR A 861 -4.57 -14.12 18.61
N VAL A 862 -3.83 -15.20 18.77
CA VAL A 862 -2.90 -15.69 17.74
C VAL A 862 -3.42 -16.99 17.14
N THR A 863 -3.60 -17.06 15.83
CA THR A 863 -3.97 -18.31 15.12
C THR A 863 -2.81 -18.79 14.27
N VAL A 864 -2.35 -20.01 14.52
CA VAL A 864 -1.17 -20.61 13.87
C VAL A 864 -1.40 -22.10 13.60
N PRO A 865 -0.69 -22.71 12.63
CA PRO A 865 -0.64 -24.16 12.50
C PRO A 865 -0.03 -24.81 13.73
N ARG A 866 -0.53 -26.00 14.13
CA ARG A 866 0.02 -26.79 15.26
C ARG A 866 1.49 -27.16 15.07
N ALA A 867 1.92 -27.33 13.82
CA ALA A 867 3.26 -27.74 13.44
C ALA A 867 3.78 -26.85 12.29
N GLN A 868 5.11 -26.78 12.12
CA GLN A 868 5.68 -26.13 10.94
C GLN A 868 5.15 -26.75 9.65
N ILE A 869 4.79 -25.90 8.68
CA ILE A 869 4.34 -26.33 7.35
C ILE A 869 5.47 -26.23 6.33
N ALA A 870 5.56 -27.21 5.45
CA ALA A 870 6.40 -27.16 4.26
C ALA A 870 5.51 -26.88 3.05
N TYR A 871 5.40 -25.60 2.66
CA TYR A 871 4.63 -25.20 1.48
C TYR A 871 5.36 -25.68 0.22
N VAL A 872 4.75 -26.57 -0.55
CA VAL A 872 5.28 -27.04 -1.84
C VAL A 872 4.41 -26.44 -2.93
N ASP A 873 5.04 -25.82 -3.94
CA ASP A 873 4.32 -25.37 -5.13
C ASP A 873 3.67 -26.59 -5.82
N PRO A 874 2.32 -26.68 -5.88
CA PRO A 874 1.64 -27.79 -6.51
C PRO A 874 1.78 -27.78 -8.05
N VAL A 875 2.22 -26.65 -8.62
CA VAL A 875 2.46 -26.49 -10.06
C VAL A 875 3.94 -26.73 -10.33
N ASP A 876 4.25 -27.92 -10.82
CA ASP A 876 5.48 -28.15 -11.58
C ASP A 876 5.67 -26.98 -12.56
N PRO A 877 6.83 -26.30 -12.64
CA PRO A 877 7.05 -25.19 -13.56
C PRO A 877 6.77 -25.51 -15.04
N SER A 878 6.60 -26.79 -15.40
CA SER A 878 6.15 -27.28 -16.71
C SER A 878 4.63 -27.46 -16.88
N LYS A 879 3.82 -27.31 -15.82
CA LYS A 879 2.36 -27.50 -15.85
C LYS A 879 1.61 -26.17 -15.88
N ALA A 880 0.57 -26.13 -16.70
CA ALA A 880 -0.22 -24.93 -16.96
C ALA A 880 -0.93 -24.40 -15.70
N TRP A 881 -0.74 -23.11 -15.43
CA TRP A 881 -1.57 -22.31 -14.53
C TRP A 881 -3.03 -22.36 -14.98
N ARG A 882 -3.95 -22.58 -14.04
CA ARG A 882 -5.40 -22.52 -14.27
C ARG A 882 -5.99 -21.42 -13.39
N GLY A 883 -5.83 -20.17 -13.79
CA GLY A 883 -6.41 -19.02 -13.10
C GLY A 883 -7.23 -18.15 -14.05
N ALA A 884 -8.33 -18.66 -14.57
CA ALA A 884 -9.40 -17.79 -15.05
C ALA A 884 -10.70 -18.34 -14.47
N HIS A 885 -11.13 -17.74 -13.36
CA HIS A 885 -12.53 -17.81 -12.98
C HIS A 885 -13.18 -16.49 -13.34
N SER A 886 -13.62 -16.41 -14.59
CA SER A 886 -14.91 -15.80 -14.89
C SER A 886 -15.98 -16.55 -14.09
N SER A 887 -16.82 -15.83 -13.36
CA SER A 887 -18.19 -16.31 -13.15
C SER A 887 -19.10 -15.45 -14.02
N GLU A 888 -19.25 -15.88 -15.28
CA GLU A 888 -20.43 -15.51 -16.06
C GLU A 888 -21.66 -16.26 -15.53
N SER A 889 -22.76 -15.50 -15.52
CA SER A 889 -24.16 -15.88 -15.70
C SER A 889 -24.97 -16.36 -14.50
N GLY A 890 -25.98 -15.55 -14.16
CA GLY A 890 -27.08 -15.82 -13.23
C GLY A 890 -27.85 -14.56 -12.86
#